data_AF-A9GC54-F1
#
_entry.id   AF-A9GC54-F1
#
_cell.length_a   1.000
_cell.length_b   1.000
_cell.length_c   1.000
_cell.angle_alpha   90.00
_cell.angle_beta   90.00
_cell.angle_gamma   90.00
#
_symmetry.space_group_name_H-M   'P 1'
#
loop_
_entity.id
_entity.type
_entity.pdbx_description
1 polymer ?
#
loop_
_entity_poly.entity_id
_entity_poly.type
_entity_poly.pdbx_seq_one_letter_code
_entity_poly.pdbx_strand_id
1 'polypeptide(L)'
;MGPTVVPSSLLDKHESAHACYGTRPHARCAASERAAERICMTTGLDVFSTLHDLVRRAVEGLPGARRGSLLIRTGRRLSCRAIVGLDGLLPGRVNMPSDGGVLSASAPFGPAAAPEAAHGPCLVPAAAWYQAHLPEVAEAPGWPLDGVHVHVVPVPMFGAPGAYLALEQPDAAPLSGPWRALVESIAVSVGVVLERRGLFEEKAQSAQELRLLEEVLSSVAESVDLLELIETLADGIRSVQTGPRWSTIDLAILEDAGGEGRVADGWRGSDGARGQPMIRVYKAPRRPLTAYWNNLRDGALAAGRDLRVGVEFRSVMSAAAAAQEALLEEGIRRRVDGIAIAPIDPVALEPAIDRAMAAGIPVITIDTPAAPGSRSLLYVGTDNRAAGRIAGEAMLRLMPQGGEITVQAESFAVPNAQGRIEGFREAIAGSSVRVASLSENLFDVESAIALAVDAVRSNPGLSGALGVCSENGPSLGLASMRLGRSGDLKVVAFDLVTSTVAMLQDGVIHAAIVQREYDMGYRGVQALYEMATRGVPEALADLPASRCIDTGVDLVTLERTPFSSALSDHLASSSARRIASRRLGAGGHERALDFLVIGMAQRESLVDDERAPVADDSLVGRVMRSCSSLVIDTASSEHQRFRDVAEARRSGARTLVGVPLLSREAVLGVLVLASPQPDACSATDLALIERVAAVASVVIENARLLSRIKERTRALESLSSRQEALLETIAAMSSPVVPIARGVLVMPIVGALDTHRSGRFIEAMLKEISEHQARVVIIDVTGMAVVDASAANHLAQAARAAGLLGAEVVLVGIAPEAARLMVDQGLDLGAIVTRSTLELGFSYALGKTGGRVLHGRR
;
A
#
# COMPACT_ATOMS: atom_id res chain seq x y z
N MET A 1 -17.64 18.35 -50.88
CA MET A 1 -18.10 17.00 -51.26
C MET A 1 -17.09 16.47 -52.27
N GLY A 2 -16.11 15.74 -51.76
CA GLY A 2 -14.89 15.37 -52.49
C GLY A 2 -15.01 14.06 -53.29
N PRO A 3 -14.13 13.85 -54.28
CA PRO A 3 -14.20 12.74 -55.22
C PRO A 3 -13.28 11.56 -54.85
N THR A 4 -13.63 10.37 -55.40
CA THR A 4 -12.77 9.24 -55.87
C THR A 4 -11.65 8.67 -54.97
N VAL A 5 -11.64 7.34 -54.78
CA VAL A 5 -10.85 6.32 -55.54
C VAL A 5 -10.95 4.95 -54.84
N VAL A 6 -11.14 3.90 -55.64
CA VAL A 6 -10.92 2.46 -55.36
C VAL A 6 -10.24 1.92 -56.63
N PRO A 7 -9.48 0.80 -56.69
CA PRO A 7 -8.62 0.05 -55.73
C PRO A 7 -7.20 -0.24 -56.28
N SER A 8 -6.30 -0.86 -55.50
CA SER A 8 -5.57 -2.09 -55.92
C SER A 8 -4.70 -2.67 -54.80
N SER A 9 -4.51 -3.98 -54.90
CA SER A 9 -4.03 -4.97 -53.95
C SER A 9 -2.50 -5.22 -53.93
N LEU A 10 -2.09 -5.96 -52.88
CA LEU A 10 -1.05 -7.02 -52.80
C LEU A 10 0.36 -6.71 -52.21
N LEU A 11 0.65 -7.50 -51.15
CA LEU A 11 1.94 -8.08 -50.69
C LEU A 11 2.89 -7.13 -49.91
N ASP A 12 3.52 -7.50 -48.78
CA ASP A 12 3.80 -8.81 -48.20
C ASP A 12 4.21 -8.66 -46.70
N LYS A 13 3.84 -9.67 -45.90
CA LYS A 13 4.54 -10.30 -44.74
C LYS A 13 5.16 -9.47 -43.60
N HIS A 14 4.64 -9.70 -42.38
CA HIS A 14 5.37 -10.44 -41.34
C HIS A 14 4.41 -10.99 -40.27
N GLU A 15 4.14 -12.30 -40.38
CA GLU A 15 3.54 -13.15 -39.35
C GLU A 15 4.63 -14.04 -38.70
N SER A 16 4.25 -14.65 -37.58
CA SER A 16 4.84 -15.76 -36.81
C SER A 16 5.64 -15.35 -35.56
N ALA A 17 5.42 -15.93 -34.37
CA ALA A 17 4.85 -17.24 -34.07
C ALA A 17 4.22 -17.31 -32.66
N HIS A 18 3.06 -18.00 -32.55
CA HIS A 18 2.80 -18.93 -31.45
C HIS A 18 1.83 -20.01 -31.96
N ALA A 19 2.41 -21.15 -32.33
CA ALA A 19 1.69 -22.38 -32.62
C ALA A 19 1.58 -23.20 -31.33
N CYS A 20 0.37 -23.66 -31.00
CA CYS A 20 0.19 -24.90 -30.24
C CYS A 20 -1.20 -25.53 -30.51
N TYR A 21 -1.12 -26.74 -31.06
CA TYR A 21 -2.04 -27.88 -31.02
C TYR A 21 -3.46 -27.75 -31.58
N GLY A 22 -3.60 -28.26 -32.81
CA GLY A 22 -4.86 -28.77 -33.31
C GLY A 22 -5.17 -30.17 -32.79
N THR A 23 -6.40 -30.36 -32.33
CA THR A 23 -7.20 -31.59 -32.46
C THR A 23 -8.64 -31.15 -32.69
N ARG A 24 -9.32 -31.75 -33.67
CA ARG A 24 -10.69 -31.39 -34.06
C ARG A 24 -11.67 -31.66 -32.90
N PRO A 25 -12.55 -30.73 -32.50
CA PRO A 25 -13.64 -31.07 -31.59
C PRO A 25 -14.78 -31.76 -32.37
N HIS A 26 -15.30 -32.82 -31.79
CA HIS A 26 -16.51 -33.50 -32.23
C HIS A 26 -17.68 -32.50 -32.35
N ALA A 27 -18.35 -32.47 -33.51
CA ALA A 27 -19.43 -31.55 -33.85
C ALA A 27 -20.65 -31.52 -32.90
N ARG A 28 -20.75 -32.45 -31.94
CA ARG A 28 -21.77 -32.42 -30.86
C ARG A 28 -21.41 -31.48 -29.71
N CYS A 29 -20.13 -31.17 -29.48
CA CYS A 29 -19.66 -30.29 -28.39
C CYS A 29 -19.90 -28.80 -28.68
N ALA A 30 -19.78 -28.40 -29.96
CA ALA A 30 -19.92 -27.00 -30.36
C ALA A 30 -21.36 -26.45 -30.22
N ALA A 31 -22.38 -27.32 -30.23
CA ALA A 31 -23.78 -26.92 -30.07
C ALA A 31 -24.15 -26.69 -28.59
N SER A 32 -23.62 -27.51 -27.68
CA SER A 32 -23.76 -27.32 -26.23
C SER A 32 -22.95 -26.13 -25.73
N GLU A 33 -21.75 -25.90 -26.27
CA GLU A 33 -20.91 -24.73 -25.95
C GLU A 33 -21.61 -23.42 -26.32
N ARG A 34 -22.26 -23.32 -27.49
CA ARG A 34 -22.98 -22.09 -27.92
C ARG A 34 -24.25 -21.81 -27.10
N ALA A 35 -24.93 -22.86 -26.62
CA ALA A 35 -26.08 -22.71 -25.73
C ALA A 35 -25.64 -22.27 -24.32
N ALA A 36 -24.54 -22.83 -23.81
CA ALA A 36 -23.91 -22.42 -22.57
C ALA A 36 -23.35 -20.98 -22.64
N GLU A 37 -22.75 -20.58 -23.77
CA GLU A 37 -22.30 -19.19 -24.01
C GLU A 37 -23.46 -18.19 -23.94
N ARG A 38 -24.63 -18.51 -24.52
CA ARG A 38 -25.81 -17.62 -24.46
C ARG A 38 -26.35 -17.45 -23.04
N ILE A 39 -26.35 -18.53 -22.24
CA ILE A 39 -26.82 -18.50 -20.85
C ILE A 39 -25.83 -17.70 -19.98
N CYS A 40 -24.53 -17.92 -20.17
CA CYS A 40 -23.46 -17.22 -19.45
C CYS A 40 -23.38 -15.72 -19.81
N MET A 41 -23.68 -15.34 -21.06
CA MET A 41 -23.67 -13.94 -21.50
C MET A 41 -24.87 -13.12 -21.01
N THR A 42 -25.98 -13.76 -20.63
CA THR A 42 -27.20 -13.06 -20.19
C THR A 42 -27.29 -12.87 -18.67
N THR A 43 -26.50 -13.59 -17.87
CA THR A 43 -26.58 -13.60 -16.39
C THR A 43 -25.23 -13.45 -15.67
N GLY A 44 -24.15 -13.13 -16.40
CA GLY A 44 -22.74 -13.27 -15.94
C GLY A 44 -22.28 -12.52 -14.68
N LEU A 45 -23.17 -11.85 -13.96
CA LEU A 45 -22.89 -11.27 -12.64
C LEU A 45 -22.98 -12.27 -11.48
N ASP A 46 -23.65 -13.42 -11.68
CA ASP A 46 -23.97 -14.35 -10.58
C ASP A 46 -23.70 -15.83 -10.94
N VAL A 47 -22.45 -16.25 -10.71
CA VAL A 47 -21.97 -17.61 -10.94
C VAL A 47 -22.71 -18.62 -10.06
N PHE A 48 -23.00 -18.25 -8.82
CA PHE A 48 -23.62 -19.13 -7.83
C PHE A 48 -25.09 -19.39 -8.15
N SER A 49 -25.85 -18.35 -8.49
CA SER A 49 -27.21 -18.50 -9.01
C SER A 49 -27.23 -19.30 -10.31
N THR A 50 -26.23 -19.13 -11.19
CA THR A 50 -26.13 -19.92 -12.42
C THR A 50 -25.94 -21.41 -12.12
N LEU A 51 -25.03 -21.74 -11.19
CA LEU A 51 -24.81 -23.11 -10.73
C LEU A 51 -26.06 -23.70 -10.09
N HIS A 52 -26.73 -22.95 -9.24
CA HIS A 52 -27.95 -23.40 -8.59
C HIS A 52 -29.11 -23.59 -9.59
N ASP A 53 -29.28 -22.71 -10.56
CA ASP A 53 -30.27 -22.87 -11.63
C ASP A 53 -29.99 -24.09 -12.51
N LEU A 54 -28.73 -24.47 -12.69
CA LEU A 54 -28.36 -25.70 -13.37
C LEU A 54 -28.74 -26.93 -12.53
N VAL A 55 -28.51 -26.91 -11.22
CA VAL A 55 -28.97 -27.98 -10.30
C VAL A 55 -30.50 -28.05 -10.28
N ARG A 56 -31.19 -26.92 -10.21
CA ARG A 56 -32.66 -26.84 -10.22
C ARG A 56 -33.24 -27.43 -11.51
N ARG A 57 -32.68 -27.07 -12.66
CA ARG A 57 -33.04 -27.68 -13.95
C ARG A 57 -32.77 -29.18 -14.00
N ALA A 58 -31.72 -29.65 -13.33
CA ALA A 58 -31.47 -31.08 -13.23
C ALA A 58 -32.52 -31.81 -12.40
N VAL A 59 -32.99 -31.20 -11.30
CA VAL A 59 -34.08 -31.74 -10.47
C VAL A 59 -35.41 -31.69 -11.21
N GLU A 60 -35.81 -30.53 -11.74
CA GLU A 60 -37.07 -30.35 -12.49
C GLU A 60 -37.13 -31.21 -13.75
N GLY A 61 -35.98 -31.40 -14.39
CA GLY A 61 -35.85 -32.20 -15.61
C GLY A 61 -35.80 -33.69 -15.38
N LEU A 62 -35.72 -34.19 -14.14
CA LEU A 62 -35.59 -35.62 -13.86
C LEU A 62 -36.88 -36.17 -13.22
N PRO A 63 -37.60 -37.12 -13.86
CA PRO A 63 -38.84 -37.64 -13.32
C PRO A 63 -38.67 -38.22 -11.92
N GLY A 64 -39.53 -37.78 -10.99
CA GLY A 64 -39.50 -38.25 -9.61
C GLY A 64 -38.37 -37.68 -8.75
N ALA A 65 -37.45 -36.89 -9.32
CA ALA A 65 -36.46 -36.19 -8.52
C ALA A 65 -37.12 -35.09 -7.70
N ARG A 66 -36.89 -35.11 -6.39
CA ARG A 66 -37.40 -34.10 -5.46
C ARG A 66 -36.29 -33.19 -4.96
N ARG A 67 -35.05 -33.67 -5.00
CA ARG A 67 -33.89 -33.05 -4.36
C ARG A 67 -32.64 -33.19 -5.22
N GLY A 68 -31.76 -32.22 -5.09
CA GLY A 68 -30.46 -32.21 -5.76
C GLY A 68 -29.40 -31.47 -4.97
N SER A 69 -28.14 -31.76 -5.24
CA SER A 69 -27.00 -31.04 -4.69
C SER A 69 -25.80 -31.06 -5.64
N LEU A 70 -25.00 -30.00 -5.62
CA LEU A 70 -23.70 -29.92 -6.29
C LEU A 70 -22.60 -29.86 -5.23
N LEU A 71 -21.66 -30.78 -5.30
CA LEU A 71 -20.51 -30.83 -4.41
C LEU A 71 -19.22 -30.61 -5.21
N ILE A 72 -18.38 -29.69 -4.76
CA ILE A 72 -17.10 -29.38 -5.40
C ILE A 72 -15.97 -29.90 -4.52
N ARG A 73 -14.96 -30.51 -5.15
CA ARG A 73 -13.77 -30.98 -4.44
C ARG A 73 -12.90 -29.81 -4.01
N THR A 74 -12.54 -29.77 -2.72
CA THR A 74 -11.62 -28.79 -2.14
C THR A 74 -10.59 -29.56 -1.31
N GLY A 75 -9.43 -29.83 -1.91
CA GLY A 75 -8.41 -30.71 -1.31
C GLY A 75 -8.94 -32.10 -1.02
N ARG A 76 -8.95 -32.51 0.26
CA ARG A 76 -9.48 -33.79 0.75
C ARG A 76 -10.95 -33.72 1.20
N ARG A 77 -11.69 -32.67 0.83
CA ARG A 77 -13.10 -32.49 1.24
C ARG A 77 -13.99 -32.24 0.03
N LEU A 78 -15.27 -32.55 0.17
CA LEU A 78 -16.32 -32.12 -0.75
C LEU A 78 -17.10 -30.99 -0.06
N SER A 79 -17.17 -29.84 -0.72
CA SER A 79 -17.93 -28.69 -0.25
C SER A 79 -19.23 -28.62 -1.04
N CYS A 80 -20.38 -28.57 -0.36
CA CYS A 80 -21.65 -28.35 -1.04
C CYS A 80 -21.74 -26.90 -1.54
N ARG A 81 -22.20 -26.72 -2.78
CA ARG A 81 -22.13 -25.44 -3.54
C ARG A 81 -23.42 -25.10 -4.28
N ALA A 82 -24.41 -25.97 -4.21
CA ALA A 82 -25.81 -25.69 -4.54
C ALA A 82 -26.64 -26.86 -4.00
N ILE A 83 -27.84 -26.59 -3.49
CA ILE A 83 -28.81 -27.61 -3.10
C ILE A 83 -30.19 -27.20 -3.57
N VAL A 84 -31.03 -28.16 -3.90
CA VAL A 84 -32.41 -27.92 -4.31
C VAL A 84 -33.31 -28.89 -3.56
N GLY A 85 -34.36 -28.39 -2.90
CA GLY A 85 -35.38 -29.22 -2.24
C GLY A 85 -34.97 -29.84 -0.89
N LEU A 86 -33.81 -29.44 -0.34
CA LEU A 86 -33.25 -29.89 0.94
C LEU A 86 -33.39 -28.83 2.05
N ASP A 87 -33.91 -27.66 1.72
CA ASP A 87 -33.85 -26.44 2.52
C ASP A 87 -34.66 -26.54 3.84
N GLY A 88 -35.68 -27.40 3.87
CA GLY A 88 -36.52 -27.62 5.05
C GLY A 88 -36.04 -28.69 6.03
N LEU A 89 -34.94 -29.41 5.73
CA LEU A 89 -34.46 -30.53 6.55
C LEU A 89 -33.26 -30.19 7.45
N LEU A 90 -32.59 -29.05 7.25
CA LEU A 90 -31.39 -28.69 8.00
C LEU A 90 -31.77 -28.02 9.36
N PRO A 91 -31.41 -28.60 10.52
CA PRO A 91 -31.81 -28.05 11.82
C PRO A 91 -31.00 -26.80 12.20
N GLY A 92 -31.70 -25.67 12.40
CA GLY A 92 -31.18 -24.45 13.02
C GLY A 92 -30.44 -23.50 12.06
N ARG A 93 -31.17 -22.60 11.37
CA ARG A 93 -30.63 -21.44 10.61
C ARG A 93 -29.39 -21.71 9.75
N VAL A 94 -29.16 -22.94 9.30
CA VAL A 94 -28.49 -23.17 8.03
C VAL A 94 -29.57 -23.00 6.96
N ASN A 95 -30.06 -21.77 6.82
CA ASN A 95 -30.77 -21.40 5.61
C ASN A 95 -29.69 -21.40 4.53
N MET A 96 -29.54 -22.56 3.90
CA MET A 96 -28.90 -22.67 2.60
C MET A 96 -29.77 -21.87 1.66
N PRO A 97 -29.28 -20.77 1.11
CA PRO A 97 -30.04 -20.04 0.13
C PRO A 97 -29.98 -20.78 -1.20
N SER A 98 -30.85 -20.35 -2.13
CA SER A 98 -31.01 -20.96 -3.44
C SER A 98 -29.82 -20.68 -4.40
N ASP A 99 -28.60 -20.72 -3.88
CA ASP A 99 -27.34 -20.35 -4.54
C ASP A 99 -26.07 -20.93 -3.88
N GLY A 100 -26.17 -21.74 -2.82
CA GLY A 100 -25.05 -22.62 -2.42
C GLY A 100 -24.06 -22.08 -1.40
N GLY A 101 -24.57 -21.67 -0.24
CA GLY A 101 -23.76 -21.52 0.97
C GLY A 101 -22.90 -22.78 1.28
N VAL A 102 -21.76 -22.57 1.93
CA VAL A 102 -20.83 -23.65 2.27
C VAL A 102 -21.39 -24.48 3.43
N LEU A 103 -21.96 -25.65 3.13
CA LEU A 103 -21.96 -26.75 4.10
C LEU A 103 -20.55 -27.35 4.10
N SER A 104 -19.74 -26.90 5.07
CA SER A 104 -18.45 -27.54 5.38
C SER A 104 -18.74 -28.80 6.19
N ALA A 105 -19.07 -29.91 5.53
CA ALA A 105 -19.07 -31.20 6.21
C ALA A 105 -17.64 -31.47 6.75
N SER A 106 -17.53 -31.59 8.08
CA SER A 106 -16.27 -31.65 8.82
C SER A 106 -15.66 -33.05 8.92
N ALA A 107 -16.18 -34.05 8.19
CA ALA A 107 -15.74 -35.43 8.31
C ALA A 107 -14.60 -35.80 7.33
N PRO A 108 -13.48 -36.39 7.81
CA PRO A 108 -12.50 -37.03 6.94
C PRO A 108 -13.06 -38.35 6.36
N PHE A 109 -12.59 -38.71 5.17
CA PHE A 109 -13.06 -39.85 4.36
C PHE A 109 -13.16 -41.19 5.12
N GLY A 110 -14.26 -41.92 4.88
CA GLY A 110 -14.37 -43.37 5.09
C GLY A 110 -14.38 -44.13 3.74
N PRO A 111 -13.76 -45.31 3.64
CA PRO A 111 -13.60 -46.06 2.38
C PRO A 111 -14.89 -46.60 1.76
N ALA A 112 -16.03 -46.54 2.46
CA ALA A 112 -17.30 -47.09 2.00
C ALA A 112 -18.20 -46.09 1.23
N ALA A 113 -17.83 -44.80 1.15
CA ALA A 113 -18.70 -43.72 0.63
C ALA A 113 -18.08 -42.85 -0.47
N ALA A 114 -16.92 -43.25 -1.03
CA ALA A 114 -16.19 -42.44 -1.99
C ALA A 114 -16.65 -42.74 -3.45
N PRO A 115 -17.28 -41.78 -4.17
CA PRO A 115 -17.56 -41.92 -5.60
C PRO A 115 -16.28 -42.03 -6.48
N GLU A 116 -15.09 -41.93 -5.89
CA GLU A 116 -13.78 -41.96 -6.56
C GLU A 116 -13.44 -43.29 -7.26
N ALA A 117 -14.04 -44.41 -6.85
CA ALA A 117 -13.84 -45.70 -7.53
C ALA A 117 -14.56 -45.78 -8.88
N ALA A 118 -15.60 -44.97 -9.08
CA ALA A 118 -16.41 -44.97 -10.29
C ALA A 118 -15.97 -43.84 -11.23
N HIS A 119 -15.43 -44.19 -12.40
CA HIS A 119 -15.09 -43.24 -13.47
C HIS A 119 -16.33 -42.72 -14.22
N GLY A 120 -17.53 -42.89 -13.66
CA GLY A 120 -18.80 -42.61 -14.31
C GLY A 120 -19.96 -42.50 -13.31
N PRO A 121 -21.18 -42.21 -13.79
CA PRO A 121 -22.34 -42.05 -12.93
C PRO A 121 -22.59 -43.30 -12.08
N CYS A 122 -22.85 -43.11 -10.80
CA CYS A 122 -23.14 -44.20 -9.87
C CYS A 122 -24.41 -43.91 -9.06
N LEU A 123 -25.00 -44.98 -8.55
CA LEU A 123 -26.19 -44.92 -7.72
C LEU A 123 -25.82 -45.38 -6.31
N VAL A 124 -26.20 -44.58 -5.31
CA VAL A 124 -25.92 -44.85 -3.90
C VAL A 124 -27.20 -44.74 -3.09
N PRO A 125 -27.36 -45.49 -1.99
CA PRO A 125 -28.47 -45.28 -1.07
C PRO A 125 -28.47 -43.86 -0.53
N ALA A 126 -29.62 -43.18 -0.53
CA ALA A 126 -29.72 -41.80 -0.07
C ALA A 126 -29.21 -41.64 1.36
N ALA A 127 -29.63 -42.51 2.28
CA ALA A 127 -29.20 -42.47 3.68
C ALA A 127 -27.67 -42.50 3.82
N ALA A 128 -26.97 -43.35 3.05
CA ALA A 128 -25.51 -43.44 3.07
C ALA A 128 -24.84 -42.18 2.48
N TRP A 129 -25.41 -41.63 1.41
CA TRP A 129 -24.90 -40.40 0.79
C TRP A 129 -24.99 -39.20 1.72
N TYR A 130 -26.17 -38.96 2.28
CA TYR A 130 -26.41 -37.81 3.15
C TYR A 130 -25.64 -37.96 4.47
N GLN A 131 -25.57 -39.15 5.08
CA GLN A 131 -24.77 -39.35 6.29
C GLN A 131 -23.28 -39.07 6.08
N ALA A 132 -22.75 -39.34 4.89
CA ALA A 132 -21.34 -39.13 4.57
C ALA A 132 -21.02 -37.67 4.19
N HIS A 133 -21.91 -37.00 3.46
CA HIS A 133 -21.59 -35.73 2.79
C HIS A 133 -22.45 -34.54 3.21
N LEU A 134 -23.59 -34.77 3.86
CA LEU A 134 -24.52 -33.77 4.38
C LEU A 134 -25.18 -34.29 5.68
N PRO A 135 -24.38 -34.56 6.74
CA PRO A 135 -24.85 -35.26 7.93
C PRO A 135 -26.02 -34.56 8.62
N GLU A 136 -26.12 -33.24 8.50
CA GLU A 136 -27.21 -32.43 9.03
C GLU A 136 -28.57 -32.78 8.39
N VAL A 137 -28.58 -33.23 7.13
CA VAL A 137 -29.78 -33.73 6.44
C VAL A 137 -30.15 -35.12 6.96
N ALA A 138 -29.15 -35.95 7.26
CA ALA A 138 -29.38 -37.32 7.74
C ALA A 138 -29.97 -37.37 9.16
N GLU A 139 -29.79 -36.31 9.95
CA GLU A 139 -30.31 -36.16 11.31
C GLU A 139 -31.70 -35.49 11.35
N ALA A 140 -32.27 -35.12 10.20
CA ALA A 140 -33.53 -34.40 10.10
C ALA A 140 -34.77 -35.25 10.45
N PRO A 141 -35.83 -34.65 11.03
CA PRO A 141 -37.09 -35.36 11.30
C PRO A 141 -37.73 -35.92 10.01
N GLY A 142 -38.04 -37.22 9.98
CA GLY A 142 -38.57 -37.90 8.78
C GLY A 142 -37.51 -38.63 7.94
N TRP A 143 -36.28 -38.71 8.43
CA TRP A 143 -35.18 -39.51 7.90
C TRP A 143 -35.06 -40.84 8.68
N PRO A 144 -34.73 -42.00 8.06
CA PRO A 144 -34.31 -42.24 6.68
C PRO A 144 -35.44 -42.51 5.68
N LEU A 145 -35.19 -42.18 4.41
CA LEU A 145 -36.06 -42.54 3.28
C LEU A 145 -35.67 -43.93 2.75
N ASP A 146 -36.40 -44.96 3.20
CA ASP A 146 -36.22 -46.33 2.70
C ASP A 146 -36.54 -46.42 1.20
N GLY A 147 -35.66 -47.08 0.44
CA GLY A 147 -35.81 -47.30 -1.01
C GLY A 147 -35.36 -46.13 -1.90
N VAL A 148 -35.03 -44.97 -1.33
CA VAL A 148 -34.58 -43.79 -2.09
C VAL A 148 -33.07 -43.84 -2.35
N HIS A 149 -32.68 -43.49 -3.55
CA HIS A 149 -31.30 -43.49 -4.02
C HIS A 149 -30.88 -42.10 -4.46
N VAL A 150 -29.57 -41.85 -4.49
CA VAL A 150 -28.97 -40.65 -5.05
C VAL A 150 -28.15 -41.07 -6.26
N HIS A 151 -28.49 -40.48 -7.40
CA HIS A 151 -27.73 -40.60 -8.63
C HIS A 151 -26.61 -39.56 -8.62
N VAL A 152 -25.38 -40.04 -8.47
CA VAL A 152 -24.18 -39.21 -8.38
C VAL A 152 -23.52 -39.19 -9.75
N VAL A 153 -23.50 -38.03 -10.38
CA VAL A 153 -22.93 -37.81 -11.70
C VAL A 153 -21.63 -37.02 -11.55
N PRO A 154 -20.48 -37.58 -11.97
CA PRO A 154 -19.23 -36.84 -11.95
C PRO A 154 -19.33 -35.66 -12.91
N VAL A 155 -18.94 -34.50 -12.43
CA VAL A 155 -18.80 -33.27 -13.22
C VAL A 155 -17.36 -33.26 -13.76
N PRO A 156 -17.16 -33.40 -15.07
CA PRO A 156 -15.83 -33.34 -15.66
C PRO A 156 -15.29 -31.91 -15.55
N MET A 157 -14.07 -31.80 -15.02
CA MET A 157 -13.28 -30.58 -14.93
C MET A 157 -11.84 -30.90 -15.36
N PHE A 158 -11.33 -30.21 -16.39
CA PHE A 158 -10.01 -30.42 -16.97
C PHE A 158 -9.70 -31.90 -17.30
N GLY A 159 -10.72 -32.64 -17.75
CA GLY A 159 -10.58 -34.05 -18.10
C GLY A 159 -10.62 -35.04 -16.93
N ALA A 160 -10.87 -34.59 -15.70
CA ALA A 160 -11.04 -35.43 -14.52
C ALA A 160 -12.29 -35.05 -13.70
N PRO A 161 -12.87 -35.93 -12.87
CA PRO A 161 -13.98 -35.56 -11.99
C PRO A 161 -13.50 -34.60 -10.89
N GLY A 162 -13.93 -33.33 -10.96
CA GLY A 162 -13.61 -32.27 -9.99
C GLY A 162 -14.79 -31.84 -9.10
N ALA A 163 -16.00 -32.22 -9.50
CA ALA A 163 -17.24 -31.99 -8.75
C ALA A 163 -18.21 -33.14 -8.98
N TYR A 164 -19.30 -33.18 -8.22
CA TYR A 164 -20.32 -34.22 -8.27
C TYR A 164 -21.71 -33.59 -8.18
N LEU A 165 -22.55 -33.88 -9.17
CA LEU A 165 -23.97 -33.56 -9.17
C LEU A 165 -24.74 -34.76 -8.62
N ALA A 166 -25.40 -34.58 -7.48
CA ALA A 166 -26.13 -35.63 -6.79
C ALA A 166 -27.63 -35.33 -6.86
N LEU A 167 -28.40 -36.23 -7.47
CA LEU A 167 -29.85 -36.08 -7.69
C LEU A 167 -30.61 -37.22 -7.01
N GLU A 168 -31.58 -36.90 -6.17
CA GLU A 168 -32.41 -37.90 -5.49
C GLU A 168 -33.37 -38.58 -6.48
N GLN A 169 -33.53 -39.89 -6.34
CA GLN A 169 -34.41 -40.73 -7.16
C GLN A 169 -35.19 -41.72 -6.28
N PRO A 170 -36.48 -41.94 -6.57
CA PRO A 170 -37.33 -42.85 -5.79
C PRO A 170 -37.03 -44.35 -6.04
N ASP A 171 -36.20 -44.68 -7.03
CA ASP A 171 -35.92 -46.03 -7.51
C ASP A 171 -34.40 -46.28 -7.58
N ALA A 172 -33.99 -47.53 -7.39
CA ALA A 172 -32.65 -48.05 -7.64
C ALA A 172 -32.30 -48.20 -9.15
N ALA A 173 -33.21 -47.87 -10.07
CA ALA A 173 -33.00 -48.03 -11.50
C ALA A 173 -32.02 -47.00 -12.07
N PRO A 174 -31.10 -47.42 -12.96
CA PRO A 174 -30.25 -46.50 -13.72
C PRO A 174 -31.08 -45.56 -14.59
N LEU A 175 -30.61 -44.31 -14.76
CA LEU A 175 -31.27 -43.35 -15.64
C LEU A 175 -31.37 -43.87 -17.09
N SER A 176 -32.55 -43.75 -17.69
CA SER A 176 -32.77 -44.10 -19.09
C SER A 176 -32.16 -43.06 -20.04
N GLY A 177 -31.94 -43.44 -21.31
CA GLY A 177 -31.14 -42.67 -22.28
C GLY A 177 -31.44 -41.16 -22.37
N PRO A 178 -32.71 -40.72 -22.48
CA PRO A 178 -33.03 -39.29 -22.58
C PRO A 178 -32.68 -38.50 -21.31
N TRP A 179 -32.95 -39.07 -20.13
CA TRP A 179 -32.71 -38.43 -18.84
C TRP A 179 -31.24 -38.44 -18.46
N ARG A 180 -30.54 -39.54 -18.76
CA ARG A 180 -29.09 -39.63 -18.63
C ARG A 180 -28.39 -38.57 -19.48
N ALA A 181 -28.78 -38.40 -20.73
CA ALA A 181 -28.21 -37.39 -21.62
C ALA A 181 -28.46 -35.96 -21.13
N LEU A 182 -29.64 -35.69 -20.55
CA LEU A 182 -29.96 -34.39 -19.93
C LEU A 182 -29.03 -34.09 -18.74
N VAL A 183 -28.93 -35.03 -17.78
CA VAL A 183 -28.12 -34.84 -16.58
C VAL A 183 -26.63 -34.75 -16.92
N GLU A 184 -26.13 -35.56 -17.86
CA GLU A 184 -24.75 -35.46 -18.35
C GLU A 184 -24.48 -34.11 -19.04
N SER A 185 -25.42 -33.60 -19.84
CA SER A 185 -25.32 -32.27 -20.47
C SER A 185 -25.28 -31.14 -19.43
N ILE A 186 -26.09 -31.24 -18.37
CA ILE A 186 -26.06 -30.29 -17.26
C ILE A 186 -24.74 -30.42 -16.49
N ALA A 187 -24.26 -31.63 -16.22
CA ALA A 187 -22.97 -31.85 -15.56
C ALA A 187 -21.81 -31.26 -16.37
N VAL A 188 -21.80 -31.38 -17.69
CA VAL A 188 -20.82 -30.71 -18.57
C VAL A 188 -20.95 -29.19 -18.46
N SER A 189 -22.17 -28.65 -18.46
CA SER A 189 -22.40 -27.21 -18.33
C SER A 189 -21.90 -26.66 -16.99
N VAL A 190 -22.14 -27.40 -15.90
CA VAL A 190 -21.58 -27.11 -14.57
C VAL A 190 -20.05 -27.17 -14.62
N GLY A 191 -19.47 -28.19 -15.26
CA GLY A 191 -18.03 -28.33 -15.44
C GLY A 191 -17.41 -27.12 -16.12
N VAL A 192 -18.00 -26.63 -17.22
CA VAL A 192 -17.54 -25.43 -17.94
C VAL A 192 -17.59 -24.18 -17.05
N VAL A 193 -18.65 -23.99 -16.27
CA VAL A 193 -18.75 -22.86 -15.33
C VAL A 193 -17.65 -22.95 -14.26
N LEU A 194 -17.42 -24.14 -13.70
CA LEU A 194 -16.41 -24.35 -12.67
C LEU A 194 -14.97 -24.27 -13.20
N GLU A 195 -14.70 -24.75 -14.41
CA GLU A 195 -13.39 -24.63 -15.07
C GLU A 195 -13.04 -23.18 -15.37
N ARG A 196 -14.00 -22.39 -15.88
CA ARG A 196 -13.80 -20.95 -16.11
C ARG A 196 -13.45 -20.22 -14.82
N ARG A 197 -14.16 -20.52 -13.75
CA ARG A 197 -13.87 -20.00 -12.40
C ARG A 197 -12.47 -20.43 -11.92
N GLY A 198 -12.12 -21.72 -12.04
CA GLY A 198 -10.84 -22.26 -11.58
C GLY A 198 -9.63 -21.70 -12.34
N LEU A 199 -9.69 -21.65 -13.68
CA LEU A 199 -8.65 -21.02 -14.51
C LEU A 199 -8.45 -19.54 -14.17
N PHE A 200 -9.53 -18.88 -13.76
CA PHE A 200 -9.51 -17.49 -13.37
C PHE A 200 -8.86 -17.31 -11.99
N GLU A 201 -9.25 -18.10 -10.99
CA GLU A 201 -8.61 -18.12 -9.66
C GLU A 201 -7.10 -18.43 -9.76
N GLU A 202 -6.69 -19.37 -10.62
CA GLU A 202 -5.28 -19.74 -10.79
C GLU A 202 -4.46 -18.65 -11.51
N LYS A 203 -5.00 -18.01 -12.56
CA LYS A 203 -4.35 -16.88 -13.23
C LYS A 203 -4.26 -15.65 -12.34
N ALA A 204 -5.32 -15.37 -11.59
CA ALA A 204 -5.38 -14.31 -10.60
C ALA A 204 -4.29 -14.51 -9.55
N GLN A 205 -4.27 -15.69 -8.94
CA GLN A 205 -3.29 -16.06 -7.93
C GLN A 205 -1.87 -15.97 -8.49
N SER A 206 -1.58 -16.59 -9.64
CA SER A 206 -0.23 -16.55 -10.25
C SER A 206 0.25 -15.14 -10.56
N ALA A 207 -0.62 -14.29 -11.12
CA ALA A 207 -0.26 -12.91 -11.44
C ALA A 207 -0.09 -12.06 -10.17
N GLN A 208 -0.82 -12.37 -9.11
CA GLN A 208 -0.72 -11.68 -7.83
C GLN A 208 0.52 -12.14 -7.03
N GLU A 209 0.85 -13.43 -7.06
CA GLU A 209 2.10 -13.99 -6.51
C GLU A 209 3.34 -13.38 -7.18
N LEU A 210 3.36 -13.30 -8.52
CA LEU A 210 4.46 -12.68 -9.26
C LEU A 210 4.64 -11.21 -8.86
N ARG A 211 3.53 -10.48 -8.73
CA ARG A 211 3.54 -9.07 -8.31
C ARG A 211 3.99 -8.88 -6.88
N LEU A 212 3.57 -9.73 -5.94
CA LEU A 212 4.06 -9.70 -4.56
C LEU A 212 5.58 -9.85 -4.49
N LEU A 213 6.13 -10.79 -5.27
CA LEU A 213 7.58 -10.99 -5.31
C LEU A 213 8.29 -9.76 -5.91
N GLU A 214 7.74 -9.15 -6.97
CA GLU A 214 8.23 -7.89 -7.52
C GLU A 214 8.11 -6.70 -6.54
N GLU A 215 7.03 -6.61 -5.75
CA GLU A 215 6.81 -5.58 -4.72
C GLU A 215 7.88 -5.62 -3.63
N VAL A 216 8.12 -6.81 -3.07
CA VAL A 216 9.14 -7.01 -2.03
C VAL A 216 10.52 -6.72 -2.60
N LEU A 217 10.81 -7.15 -3.83
CA LEU A 217 12.08 -6.82 -4.51
C LEU A 217 12.23 -5.32 -4.80
N SER A 218 11.16 -4.61 -5.14
CA SER A 218 11.21 -3.18 -5.48
C SER A 218 11.36 -2.30 -4.24
N SER A 219 10.78 -2.68 -3.10
CA SER A 219 11.00 -2.00 -1.80
C SER A 219 12.48 -1.92 -1.43
N VAL A 220 13.29 -2.88 -1.88
CA VAL A 220 14.77 -2.90 -1.72
C VAL A 220 15.46 -1.72 -2.40
N ALA A 221 14.93 -1.26 -3.53
CA ALA A 221 15.66 -0.37 -4.44
C ALA A 221 15.58 1.11 -4.04
N GLU A 222 14.55 1.52 -3.29
CA GLU A 222 14.17 2.94 -3.22
C GLU A 222 14.23 3.57 -1.82
N SER A 223 13.98 2.85 -0.72
CA SER A 223 14.06 3.43 0.63
C SER A 223 14.13 2.34 1.71
N VAL A 224 15.09 2.46 2.63
CA VAL A 224 15.36 1.50 3.70
C VAL A 224 14.76 1.99 5.01
N ASP A 225 13.46 1.77 5.19
CA ASP A 225 12.83 1.73 6.51
C ASP A 225 12.24 0.32 6.73
N LEU A 226 12.65 -0.34 7.80
CA LEU A 226 12.18 -1.67 8.17
C LEU A 226 10.67 -1.66 8.46
N LEU A 227 10.13 -0.57 9.01
CA LEU A 227 8.70 -0.43 9.27
C LEU A 227 7.89 -0.44 7.96
N GLU A 228 8.35 0.30 6.95
CA GLU A 228 7.71 0.37 5.63
C GLU A 228 7.78 -0.97 4.87
N LEU A 229 8.88 -1.70 5.04
CA LEU A 229 9.03 -3.06 4.52
C LEU A 229 8.01 -4.02 5.13
N ILE A 230 7.79 -3.93 6.44
CA ILE A 230 6.85 -4.80 7.16
C ILE A 230 5.41 -4.50 6.76
N GLU A 231 5.06 -3.23 6.61
CA GLU A 231 3.76 -2.85 6.06
C GLU A 231 3.57 -3.41 4.65
N THR A 232 4.57 -3.27 3.78
CA THR A 232 4.52 -3.77 2.39
C THR A 232 4.40 -5.30 2.34
N LEU A 233 5.16 -6.03 3.17
CA LEU A 233 5.07 -7.49 3.26
C LEU A 233 3.70 -7.92 3.76
N ALA A 234 3.18 -7.28 4.81
CA ALA A 234 1.91 -7.64 5.40
C ALA A 234 0.75 -7.36 4.45
N ASP A 235 0.72 -6.20 3.78
CA ASP A 235 -0.30 -5.85 2.80
C ASP A 235 -0.23 -6.74 1.56
N GLY A 236 0.98 -7.00 1.08
CA GLY A 236 1.25 -7.89 -0.03
C GLY A 236 0.76 -9.32 0.22
N ILE A 237 1.18 -9.94 1.33
CA ILE A 237 0.75 -11.31 1.72
C ILE A 237 -0.77 -11.37 1.88
N ARG A 238 -1.37 -10.41 2.59
CA ARG A 238 -2.83 -10.34 2.74
C ARG A 238 -3.51 -10.22 1.37
N SER A 239 -2.92 -9.50 0.41
CA SER A 239 -3.53 -9.24 -0.90
C SER A 239 -3.62 -10.50 -1.73
N VAL A 240 -2.58 -11.34 -1.70
CA VAL A 240 -2.45 -12.51 -2.58
C VAL A 240 -3.19 -13.73 -2.05
N GLN A 241 -3.42 -13.79 -0.74
CA GLN A 241 -4.02 -14.97 -0.11
C GLN A 241 -5.52 -14.79 0.11
N THR A 242 -6.29 -15.58 -0.63
CA THR A 242 -7.76 -15.61 -0.60
C THR A 242 -8.32 -16.61 0.42
N GLY A 243 -7.50 -17.58 0.86
CA GLY A 243 -7.93 -18.74 1.68
C GLY A 243 -7.74 -18.61 3.19
N PRO A 244 -6.56 -18.25 3.72
CA PRO A 244 -6.37 -18.00 5.14
C PRO A 244 -6.75 -16.56 5.47
N ARG A 245 -7.78 -16.33 6.27
CA ARG A 245 -8.02 -14.99 6.85
C ARG A 245 -6.94 -14.71 7.91
N TRP A 246 -5.80 -14.12 7.52
CA TRP A 246 -4.75 -13.76 8.47
C TRP A 246 -5.18 -12.55 9.31
N SER A 247 -5.24 -12.73 10.62
CA SER A 247 -5.53 -11.67 11.59
C SER A 247 -4.29 -10.86 11.98
N THR A 248 -3.11 -11.48 11.95
CA THR A 248 -1.82 -10.80 12.19
C THR A 248 -0.75 -11.33 11.25
N ILE A 249 0.19 -10.45 10.89
CA ILE A 249 1.42 -10.76 10.18
C ILE A 249 2.50 -9.95 10.88
N ASP A 250 3.40 -10.65 11.56
CA ASP A 250 4.41 -10.06 12.44
C ASP A 250 5.80 -10.46 11.95
N LEU A 251 6.76 -9.54 12.07
CA LEU A 251 8.15 -9.78 11.71
C LEU A 251 9.01 -9.74 12.97
N ALA A 252 9.51 -10.91 13.39
CA ALA A 252 10.44 -11.03 14.50
C ALA A 252 11.88 -11.01 13.98
N ILE A 253 12.57 -9.90 14.15
CA ILE A 253 13.92 -9.67 13.61
C ILE A 253 14.95 -9.76 14.73
N LEU A 254 16.03 -10.53 14.54
CA LEU A 254 17.12 -10.65 15.51
C LEU A 254 17.89 -9.31 15.63
N GLU A 255 18.07 -8.76 16.83
CA GLU A 255 18.95 -7.58 17.00
C GLU A 255 20.43 -8.01 16.98
N ASP A 256 21.25 -7.30 16.19
CA ASP A 256 22.71 -7.50 16.22
C ASP A 256 23.22 -7.10 17.60
N ALA A 257 23.79 -8.05 18.34
CA ALA A 257 24.42 -7.81 19.63
C ALA A 257 25.77 -7.10 19.48
N GLY A 258 25.80 -5.90 18.89
CA GLY A 258 26.87 -4.90 19.02
C GLY A 258 28.34 -5.34 18.85
N GLY A 259 28.64 -6.47 18.22
CA GLY A 259 29.99 -7.00 18.15
C GLY A 259 30.16 -7.96 17.00
N GLU A 260 31.27 -7.81 16.27
CA GLU A 260 31.72 -8.69 15.19
C GLU A 260 31.71 -10.15 15.66
N GLY A 261 30.65 -10.88 15.34
CA GLY A 261 30.46 -12.26 15.80
C GLY A 261 29.47 -12.98 14.90
N ARG A 262 30.01 -13.68 13.91
CA ARG A 262 29.28 -14.59 13.02
C ARG A 262 28.39 -15.55 13.83
N VAL A 263 27.09 -15.56 13.53
CA VAL A 263 26.15 -16.62 13.95
C VAL A 263 26.19 -17.76 12.92
N ALA A 264 27.39 -18.24 12.59
CA ALA A 264 27.61 -19.27 11.57
C ALA A 264 27.71 -20.69 12.17
N ASP A 265 27.85 -20.82 13.49
CA ASP A 265 27.79 -22.13 14.15
C ASP A 265 26.38 -22.32 14.72
N GLY A 266 25.68 -23.30 14.15
CA GLY A 266 24.29 -23.61 14.41
C GLY A 266 23.93 -23.51 15.88
N TRP A 267 22.80 -22.84 16.12
CA TRP A 267 22.09 -22.76 17.38
C TRP A 267 22.08 -24.13 18.08
N ARG A 268 23.01 -24.35 19.02
CA ARG A 268 22.99 -25.46 19.97
C ARG A 268 22.90 -24.83 21.34
N GLY A 269 21.82 -25.17 22.05
CA GLY A 269 21.47 -24.59 23.33
C GLY A 269 22.64 -24.52 24.31
N SER A 270 22.68 -23.37 25.00
CA SER A 270 23.35 -23.06 26.26
C SER A 270 24.75 -23.66 26.50
N ASP A 271 25.76 -22.80 26.47
CA ASP A 271 26.75 -22.74 27.55
C ASP A 271 26.91 -21.30 28.02
N GLY A 272 26.76 -21.10 29.32
CA GLY A 272 26.58 -19.80 29.97
C GLY A 272 27.78 -18.88 29.81
N ALA A 273 27.62 -17.80 29.03
CA ALA A 273 28.41 -16.57 29.12
C ALA A 273 27.90 -15.43 28.21
N ARG A 274 27.05 -15.69 27.21
CA ARG A 274 26.44 -14.65 26.36
C ARG A 274 24.95 -14.51 26.70
N GLY A 275 24.49 -13.27 26.89
CA GLY A 275 23.09 -12.95 27.20
C GLY A 275 22.12 -13.51 26.14
N GLN A 276 20.87 -13.75 26.54
CA GLN A 276 19.84 -14.26 25.63
C GLN A 276 19.71 -13.33 24.40
N PRO A 277 19.66 -13.88 23.18
CA PRO A 277 19.48 -13.06 21.98
C PRO A 277 18.13 -12.33 22.05
N MET A 278 18.16 -11.06 21.70
CA MET A 278 16.98 -10.20 21.64
C MET A 278 16.42 -10.18 20.22
N ILE A 279 15.11 -10.24 20.12
CA ILE A 279 14.37 -9.92 18.90
C ILE A 279 13.64 -8.61 19.07
N ARG A 280 13.54 -7.89 17.96
CA ARG A 280 12.60 -6.79 17.78
C ARG A 280 11.43 -7.31 16.98
N VAL A 281 10.25 -7.33 17.60
CA VAL A 281 9.01 -7.80 16.98
C VAL A 281 8.29 -6.58 16.45
N TYR A 282 8.19 -6.53 15.13
CA TYR A 282 7.40 -5.55 14.43
C TYR A 282 6.04 -6.15 14.13
N LYS A 283 5.00 -5.65 14.80
CA LYS A 283 3.63 -6.11 14.55
C LYS A 283 3.03 -5.22 13.47
N ALA A 284 2.75 -5.78 12.29
CA ALA A 284 2.16 -4.99 11.23
C ALA A 284 0.80 -4.43 11.70
N PRO A 285 0.41 -3.22 11.25
CA PRO A 285 -0.89 -2.67 11.60
C PRO A 285 -1.96 -3.69 11.23
N ARG A 286 -2.99 -3.83 12.09
CA ARG A 286 -4.20 -4.58 11.73
C ARG A 286 -5.03 -3.76 10.74
N ARG A 287 -4.48 -3.53 9.55
CA ARG A 287 -5.14 -2.81 8.46
C ARG A 287 -5.94 -3.80 7.61
N PRO A 288 -7.21 -3.50 7.31
CA PRO A 288 -7.97 -4.26 6.33
C PRO A 288 -7.29 -4.17 4.95
N LEU A 289 -7.37 -5.27 4.20
CA LEU A 289 -6.86 -5.44 2.83
C LEU A 289 -7.24 -4.34 1.84
N THR A 290 -8.40 -3.74 2.08
CA THR A 290 -8.94 -2.65 1.29
C THR A 290 -9.57 -1.67 2.29
N ALA A 291 -8.89 -0.54 2.48
CA ALA A 291 -9.29 0.53 3.39
C ALA A 291 -9.34 1.83 2.58
N TYR A 292 -10.56 2.34 2.38
CA TYR A 292 -10.86 3.47 1.50
C TYR A 292 -9.90 4.66 1.70
N TRP A 293 -9.79 5.13 2.94
CA TRP A 293 -8.95 6.28 3.30
C TRP A 293 -7.46 6.01 3.19
N ASN A 294 -7.04 4.76 3.29
CA ASN A 294 -5.63 4.38 3.11
C ASN A 294 -5.25 4.45 1.64
N ASN A 295 -6.10 3.97 0.73
CA ASN A 295 -5.85 4.10 -0.71
C ASN A 295 -5.73 5.57 -1.12
N LEU A 296 -6.60 6.43 -0.60
CA LEU A 296 -6.56 7.87 -0.84
C LEU A 296 -5.28 8.51 -0.28
N ARG A 297 -4.92 8.19 0.97
CA ARG A 297 -3.66 8.63 1.59
C ARG A 297 -2.46 8.23 0.75
N ASP A 298 -2.41 6.97 0.33
CA ASP A 298 -1.29 6.43 -0.43
C ASP A 298 -1.15 7.15 -1.78
N GLY A 299 -2.25 7.49 -2.44
CA GLY A 299 -2.27 8.33 -3.63
C GLY A 299 -1.71 9.73 -3.40
N ALA A 300 -2.13 10.38 -2.31
CA ALA A 300 -1.64 11.71 -1.95
C ALA A 300 -0.13 11.72 -1.64
N LEU A 301 0.33 10.78 -0.81
CA LEU A 301 1.76 10.66 -0.46
C LEU A 301 2.61 10.34 -1.69
N ALA A 302 2.07 9.58 -2.63
CA ALA A 302 2.78 9.26 -3.85
C ALA A 302 2.93 10.45 -4.79
N ALA A 303 1.88 11.26 -4.97
CA ALA A 303 2.01 12.54 -5.65
C ALA A 303 3.05 13.44 -4.98
N GLY A 304 3.13 13.43 -3.64
CA GLY A 304 4.19 14.10 -2.89
C GLY A 304 5.60 13.69 -3.31
N ARG A 305 5.85 12.38 -3.45
CA ARG A 305 7.13 11.84 -3.94
C ARG A 305 7.40 12.23 -5.40
N ASP A 306 6.44 11.98 -6.28
CA ASP A 306 6.60 12.18 -7.73
C ASP A 306 6.83 13.66 -8.08
N LEU A 307 6.17 14.57 -7.35
CA LEU A 307 6.28 16.02 -7.53
C LEU A 307 7.35 16.66 -6.63
N ARG A 308 7.98 15.88 -5.74
CA ARG A 308 8.98 16.32 -4.76
C ARG A 308 8.49 17.44 -3.84
N VAL A 309 7.30 17.26 -3.26
CA VAL A 309 6.66 18.19 -2.31
C VAL A 309 6.33 17.48 -0.99
N GLY A 310 6.28 18.24 0.11
CA GLY A 310 5.79 17.76 1.38
C GLY A 310 4.29 17.51 1.32
N VAL A 311 3.85 16.32 1.73
CA VAL A 311 2.43 15.98 1.86
C VAL A 311 2.20 15.39 3.23
N GLU A 312 1.31 16.00 3.98
CA GLU A 312 0.88 15.49 5.28
C GLU A 312 -0.59 15.07 5.20
N PHE A 313 -0.86 13.80 5.46
CA PHE A 313 -2.21 13.28 5.57
C PHE A 313 -2.65 13.27 7.03
N ARG A 314 -3.75 13.94 7.34
CA ARG A 314 -4.39 13.99 8.65
C ARG A 314 -5.79 13.39 8.56
N SER A 315 -6.18 12.65 9.57
CA SER A 315 -7.52 12.08 9.67
C SER A 315 -8.12 12.31 11.05
N VAL A 316 -9.44 12.43 11.10
CA VAL A 316 -10.18 12.61 12.36
C VAL A 316 -11.00 11.36 12.68
N MET A 317 -10.98 10.94 13.95
CA MET A 317 -11.80 9.82 14.44
C MET A 317 -13.22 10.24 14.82
N SER A 318 -13.44 11.53 15.05
CA SER A 318 -14.75 12.07 15.42
C SER A 318 -15.55 12.36 14.16
N ALA A 319 -16.83 11.99 14.15
CA ALA A 319 -17.76 12.38 13.10
C ALA A 319 -18.15 13.88 13.15
N ALA A 320 -17.52 14.67 14.03
CA ALA A 320 -17.86 16.08 14.23
C ALA A 320 -16.99 17.02 13.37
N ALA A 321 -17.64 17.99 12.71
CA ALA A 321 -17.01 19.03 11.90
C ALA A 321 -15.90 19.80 12.64
N ALA A 322 -16.07 20.04 13.95
CA ALA A 322 -15.11 20.77 14.78
C ALA A 322 -13.69 20.16 14.76
N ALA A 323 -13.56 18.84 14.58
CA ALA A 323 -12.27 18.19 14.51
C ALA A 323 -11.53 18.52 13.20
N GLN A 324 -12.24 18.58 12.07
CA GLN A 324 -11.66 19.00 10.79
C GLN A 324 -11.43 20.51 10.73
N GLU A 325 -12.29 21.31 11.37
CA GLU A 325 -12.07 22.75 11.54
C GLU A 325 -10.75 23.04 12.24
N ALA A 326 -10.42 22.31 13.32
CA ALA A 326 -9.14 22.47 14.01
C ALA A 326 -7.92 22.17 13.11
N LEU A 327 -8.04 21.21 12.18
CA LEU A 327 -6.98 20.89 11.22
C LEU A 327 -6.84 21.96 10.13
N LEU A 328 -7.95 22.53 9.65
CA LEU A 328 -7.93 23.69 8.76
C LEU A 328 -7.22 24.88 9.43
N GLU A 329 -7.56 25.19 10.68
CA GLU A 329 -6.91 26.25 11.46
C GLU A 329 -5.41 25.97 11.71
N GLU A 330 -5.03 24.72 11.91
CA GLU A 330 -3.63 24.31 11.97
C GLU A 330 -2.91 24.58 10.64
N GLY A 331 -3.51 24.20 9.52
CA GLY A 331 -2.99 24.47 8.17
C GLY A 331 -2.79 25.96 7.92
N ILE A 332 -3.76 26.79 8.28
CA ILE A 332 -3.67 28.26 8.21
C ILE A 332 -2.50 28.78 9.05
N ARG A 333 -2.38 28.33 10.29
CA ARG A 333 -1.32 28.77 11.22
C ARG A 333 0.07 28.39 10.72
N ARG A 334 0.20 27.21 10.12
CA ARG A 334 1.44 26.70 9.53
C ARG A 334 1.77 27.30 8.17
N ARG A 335 0.79 27.96 7.53
CA ARG A 335 0.90 28.54 6.18
C ARG A 335 1.31 27.50 5.14
N VAL A 336 0.60 26.38 5.13
CA VAL A 336 0.73 25.37 4.07
C VAL A 336 0.38 25.97 2.71
N ASP A 337 0.93 25.42 1.63
CA ASP A 337 0.79 25.93 0.27
C ASP A 337 -0.54 25.51 -0.39
N GLY A 338 -1.29 24.60 0.25
CA GLY A 338 -2.59 24.16 -0.22
C GLY A 338 -3.22 23.11 0.70
N ILE A 339 -4.55 23.03 0.66
CA ILE A 339 -5.32 22.10 1.48
C ILE A 339 -6.28 21.32 0.58
N ALA A 340 -6.24 20.00 0.69
CA ALA A 340 -7.27 19.11 0.16
C ALA A 340 -8.07 18.53 1.33
N ILE A 341 -9.39 18.63 1.31
CA ILE A 341 -10.24 18.15 2.42
C ILE A 341 -11.41 17.31 1.91
N ALA A 342 -11.69 16.19 2.57
CA ALA A 342 -12.95 15.49 2.47
C ALA A 342 -13.88 15.95 3.61
N PRO A 343 -14.75 16.95 3.36
CA PRO A 343 -15.54 17.55 4.43
C PRO A 343 -16.59 16.57 4.96
N ILE A 344 -16.53 16.27 6.25
CA ILE A 344 -17.52 15.39 6.90
C ILE A 344 -18.90 16.02 6.99
N ASP A 345 -18.93 17.35 7.14
CA ASP A 345 -20.12 18.20 7.03
C ASP A 345 -19.74 19.39 6.14
N PRO A 346 -20.06 19.33 4.83
CA PRO A 346 -19.72 20.39 3.89
C PRO A 346 -20.23 21.76 4.32
N VAL A 347 -21.45 21.83 4.87
CA VAL A 347 -22.08 23.11 5.25
C VAL A 347 -21.41 23.70 6.49
N ALA A 348 -21.15 22.88 7.51
CA ALA A 348 -20.52 23.35 8.74
C ALA A 348 -19.06 23.78 8.56
N LEU A 349 -18.37 23.26 7.54
CA LEU A 349 -16.96 23.55 7.28
C LEU A 349 -16.72 24.77 6.37
N GLU A 350 -17.74 25.26 5.66
CA GLU A 350 -17.59 26.44 4.79
C GLU A 350 -16.96 27.65 5.49
N PRO A 351 -17.32 28.05 6.73
CA PRO A 351 -16.68 29.17 7.40
C PRO A 351 -15.17 29.00 7.61
N ALA A 352 -14.70 27.76 7.78
CA ALA A 352 -13.27 27.45 7.94
C ALA A 352 -12.55 27.41 6.59
N ILE A 353 -13.19 26.86 5.55
CA ILE A 353 -12.71 26.90 4.16
C ILE A 353 -12.55 28.36 3.71
N ASP A 354 -13.53 29.22 3.99
CA ASP A 354 -13.50 30.65 3.67
C ASP A 354 -12.32 31.36 4.32
N ARG A 355 -11.99 31.05 5.58
CA ARG A 355 -10.83 31.60 6.29
C ARG A 355 -9.52 31.16 5.67
N ALA A 356 -9.38 29.89 5.29
CA ALA A 356 -8.19 29.39 4.60
C ALA A 356 -8.00 30.06 3.23
N MET A 357 -9.08 30.17 2.46
CA MET A 357 -9.09 30.88 1.17
C MET A 357 -8.75 32.37 1.32
N ALA A 358 -9.27 33.03 2.36
CA ALA A 358 -8.96 34.43 2.66
C ALA A 358 -7.49 34.63 3.11
N ALA A 359 -6.87 33.61 3.70
CA ALA A 359 -5.44 33.60 4.03
C ALA A 359 -4.54 33.35 2.81
N GLY A 360 -5.12 33.17 1.61
CA GLY A 360 -4.39 32.94 0.37
C GLY A 360 -4.00 31.47 0.14
N ILE A 361 -4.55 30.53 0.92
CA ILE A 361 -4.27 29.10 0.79
C ILE A 361 -5.32 28.49 -0.13
N PRO A 362 -4.94 27.89 -1.28
CA PRO A 362 -5.89 27.21 -2.15
C PRO A 362 -6.48 25.99 -1.45
N VAL A 363 -7.81 25.93 -1.41
CA VAL A 363 -8.56 24.80 -0.84
C VAL A 363 -9.33 24.10 -1.94
N ILE A 364 -9.21 22.77 -1.98
CA ILE A 364 -10.00 21.88 -2.83
C ILE A 364 -10.73 20.85 -1.97
N THR A 365 -11.85 20.33 -2.48
CA THR A 365 -12.55 19.20 -1.87
C THR A 365 -12.18 17.90 -2.57
N ILE A 366 -12.07 16.82 -1.79
CA ILE A 366 -11.77 15.47 -2.28
C ILE A 366 -12.78 14.47 -1.71
N ASP A 367 -13.14 13.43 -2.48
CA ASP A 367 -14.17 12.42 -2.14
C ASP A 367 -15.59 12.99 -1.89
N THR A 368 -15.75 13.86 -0.90
CA THR A 368 -17.00 14.50 -0.55
C THR A 368 -17.09 15.89 -1.21
N PRO A 369 -18.12 16.15 -2.04
CA PRO A 369 -18.30 17.47 -2.66
C PRO A 369 -18.51 18.58 -1.63
N ALA A 370 -18.06 19.79 -1.98
CA ALA A 370 -18.31 21.00 -1.20
C ALA A 370 -19.81 21.35 -1.13
N ALA A 371 -20.21 22.21 -0.19
CA ALA A 371 -21.57 22.69 -0.13
C ALA A 371 -21.90 23.61 -1.34
N PRO A 372 -23.16 23.69 -1.78
CA PRO A 372 -23.57 24.65 -2.80
C PRO A 372 -23.17 26.08 -2.42
N GLY A 373 -22.42 26.76 -3.30
CA GLY A 373 -21.93 28.11 -3.05
C GLY A 373 -20.58 28.19 -2.32
N SER A 374 -19.94 27.05 -2.05
CA SER A 374 -18.60 26.99 -1.46
C SER A 374 -17.54 27.78 -2.22
N ARG A 375 -16.53 28.27 -1.50
CA ARG A 375 -15.33 28.90 -2.07
C ARG A 375 -14.23 27.91 -2.45
N SER A 376 -14.42 26.61 -2.21
CA SER A 376 -13.50 25.57 -2.68
C SER A 376 -13.30 25.69 -4.19
N LEU A 377 -12.05 25.60 -4.64
CA LEU A 377 -11.66 25.88 -6.03
C LEU A 377 -11.97 24.75 -7.00
N LEU A 378 -12.01 23.52 -6.48
CA LEU A 378 -12.11 22.28 -7.25
C LEU A 378 -12.69 21.17 -6.38
N TYR A 379 -13.42 20.25 -7.00
CA TYR A 379 -13.75 18.95 -6.43
C TYR A 379 -13.02 17.85 -7.20
N VAL A 380 -12.33 16.95 -6.48
CA VAL A 380 -11.67 15.77 -7.03
C VAL A 380 -12.27 14.52 -6.38
N GLY A 381 -13.04 13.76 -7.13
CA GLY A 381 -13.73 12.60 -6.55
C GLY A 381 -14.54 11.88 -7.60
N THR A 382 -15.53 11.13 -7.15
CA THR A 382 -16.43 10.39 -8.04
C THR A 382 -17.60 11.26 -8.49
N ASP A 383 -17.98 11.17 -9.77
CA ASP A 383 -19.33 11.53 -10.20
C ASP A 383 -20.34 10.56 -9.57
N ASN A 384 -20.85 10.95 -8.40
CA ASN A 384 -21.72 10.13 -7.57
C ASN A 384 -23.05 9.79 -8.27
N ARG A 385 -23.55 10.67 -9.15
CA ARG A 385 -24.78 10.42 -9.91
C ARG A 385 -24.53 9.39 -11.03
N ALA A 386 -23.40 9.49 -11.73
CA ALA A 386 -22.98 8.46 -12.67
C ALA A 386 -22.74 7.11 -12.00
N ALA A 387 -22.06 7.09 -10.84
CA ALA A 387 -21.83 5.88 -10.05
C ALA A 387 -23.15 5.24 -9.61
N GLY A 388 -24.12 6.05 -9.17
CA GLY A 388 -25.48 5.61 -8.87
C GLY A 388 -26.17 4.95 -10.06
N ARG A 389 -26.07 5.53 -11.26
CA ARG A 389 -26.62 4.93 -12.48
C ARG A 389 -26.01 3.56 -12.78
N ILE A 390 -24.69 3.43 -12.66
CA ILE A 390 -24.00 2.14 -12.84
C ILE A 390 -24.48 1.11 -11.81
N ALA A 391 -24.68 1.52 -10.55
CA ALA A 391 -25.27 0.65 -9.53
C ALA A 391 -26.68 0.18 -9.90
N GLY A 392 -27.51 1.08 -10.45
CA GLY A 392 -28.85 0.76 -10.93
C GLY A 392 -28.84 -0.20 -12.12
N GLU A 393 -27.96 0.02 -13.09
CA GLU A 393 -27.77 -0.89 -14.22
C GLU A 393 -27.31 -2.27 -13.78
N ALA A 394 -26.40 -2.35 -12.79
CA ALA A 394 -25.99 -3.61 -12.18
C ALA A 394 -27.18 -4.31 -11.51
N MET A 395 -28.00 -3.57 -10.75
CA MET A 395 -29.20 -4.12 -10.11
C MET A 395 -30.22 -4.65 -11.12
N LEU A 396 -30.49 -3.93 -12.22
CA LEU A 396 -31.39 -4.38 -13.28
C LEU A 396 -30.94 -5.67 -13.94
N ARG A 397 -29.62 -5.88 -14.08
CA ARG A 397 -29.05 -7.11 -14.61
C ARG A 397 -29.16 -8.27 -13.63
N LEU A 398 -29.04 -8.01 -12.33
CA LEU A 398 -29.23 -9.00 -11.27
C LEU A 398 -30.71 -9.37 -11.07
N MET A 399 -31.62 -8.44 -11.34
CA MET A 399 -33.06 -8.58 -11.14
C MET A 399 -33.85 -8.32 -12.45
N PRO A 400 -33.69 -9.14 -13.50
CA PRO A 400 -34.33 -8.88 -14.80
C PRO A 400 -35.86 -8.95 -14.75
N GLN A 401 -36.43 -9.66 -13.76
CA GLN A 401 -37.88 -9.73 -13.54
C GLN A 401 -38.42 -8.59 -12.66
N GLY A 402 -37.53 -7.74 -12.13
CA GLY A 402 -37.86 -6.71 -11.16
C GLY A 402 -38.00 -7.25 -9.74
N GLY A 403 -38.63 -6.45 -8.88
CA GLY A 403 -38.82 -6.75 -7.47
C GLY A 403 -38.56 -5.55 -6.57
N GLU A 404 -38.80 -5.74 -5.28
CA GLU A 404 -38.60 -4.70 -4.28
C GLU A 404 -37.17 -4.73 -3.73
N ILE A 405 -36.60 -3.55 -3.48
CA ILE A 405 -35.29 -3.42 -2.88
C ILE A 405 -35.29 -2.50 -1.66
N THR A 406 -34.31 -2.71 -0.78
CA THR A 406 -33.97 -1.77 0.29
C THR A 406 -32.71 -0.99 -0.08
N VAL A 407 -32.64 0.28 0.29
CA VAL A 407 -31.46 1.13 0.11
C VAL A 407 -30.98 1.61 1.48
N GLN A 408 -29.69 1.48 1.76
CA GLN A 408 -29.08 1.96 2.99
C GLN A 408 -27.98 2.96 2.66
N ALA A 409 -27.93 4.06 3.42
CA ALA A 409 -26.96 5.14 3.29
C ALA A 409 -26.37 5.55 4.63
N GLU A 410 -25.18 6.14 4.60
CA GLU A 410 -24.53 6.77 5.74
C GLU A 410 -25.32 7.99 6.24
N SER A 411 -25.80 8.83 5.33
CA SER A 411 -26.59 10.02 5.66
C SER A 411 -27.30 10.54 4.41
N PHE A 412 -28.56 10.96 4.55
CA PHE A 412 -29.26 11.63 3.44
C PHE A 412 -28.89 13.10 3.30
N ALA A 413 -28.09 13.66 4.20
CA ALA A 413 -27.67 15.07 4.16
C ALA A 413 -26.41 15.30 3.31
N VAL A 414 -25.61 14.26 3.05
CA VAL A 414 -24.33 14.40 2.34
C VAL A 414 -24.50 14.30 0.81
N PRO A 415 -23.88 15.20 0.00
CA PRO A 415 -24.12 15.26 -1.44
C PRO A 415 -23.72 14.00 -2.23
N ASN A 416 -22.71 13.28 -1.78
CA ASN A 416 -22.25 12.03 -2.40
C ASN A 416 -23.31 10.92 -2.31
N ALA A 417 -23.87 10.67 -1.11
CA ALA A 417 -24.96 9.70 -0.93
C ALA A 417 -26.22 10.08 -1.72
N GLN A 418 -26.59 11.37 -1.69
CA GLN A 418 -27.73 11.88 -2.48
C GLN A 418 -27.56 11.60 -3.97
N GLY A 419 -26.39 11.93 -4.54
CA GLY A 419 -26.08 11.70 -5.94
C GLY A 419 -26.18 10.22 -6.32
N ARG A 420 -25.64 9.31 -5.49
CA ARG A 420 -25.72 7.85 -5.73
C ARG A 420 -27.15 7.36 -5.74
N ILE A 421 -27.98 7.80 -4.79
CA ILE A 421 -29.40 7.41 -4.71
C ILE A 421 -30.20 7.98 -5.89
N GLU A 422 -29.96 9.23 -6.29
CA GLU A 422 -30.64 9.85 -7.44
C GLU A 422 -30.27 9.14 -8.75
N GLY A 423 -28.98 8.94 -9.00
CA GLY A 423 -28.49 8.21 -10.16
C GLY A 423 -29.03 6.77 -10.21
N PHE A 424 -29.11 6.10 -9.07
CA PHE A 424 -29.72 4.78 -8.99
C PHE A 424 -31.19 4.82 -9.40
N ARG A 425 -31.97 5.78 -8.85
CA ARG A 425 -33.39 5.97 -9.18
C ARG A 425 -33.62 6.28 -10.65
N GLU A 426 -32.73 7.05 -11.29
CA GLU A 426 -32.76 7.30 -12.73
C GLU A 426 -32.60 6.02 -13.54
N ALA A 427 -31.61 5.20 -13.21
CA ALA A 427 -31.33 3.98 -13.94
C ALA A 427 -32.50 2.98 -13.86
N ILE A 428 -33.16 2.88 -12.70
CA ILE A 428 -34.32 1.98 -12.55
C ILE A 428 -35.64 2.59 -13.03
N ALA A 429 -35.66 3.87 -13.45
CA ALA A 429 -36.89 4.53 -13.88
C ALA A 429 -37.50 3.81 -15.09
N GLY A 430 -38.79 3.48 -15.01
CA GLY A 430 -39.50 2.72 -16.05
C GLY A 430 -39.26 1.21 -16.03
N SER A 431 -38.49 0.68 -15.07
CA SER A 431 -38.32 -0.75 -14.85
C SER A 431 -39.34 -1.33 -13.85
N SER A 432 -39.29 -2.64 -13.64
CA SER A 432 -40.04 -3.37 -12.61
C SER A 432 -39.33 -3.41 -11.24
N VAL A 433 -38.14 -2.79 -11.09
CA VAL A 433 -37.45 -2.66 -9.80
C VAL A 433 -38.02 -1.47 -9.03
N ARG A 434 -38.31 -1.64 -7.73
CA ARG A 434 -38.92 -0.62 -6.87
C ARG A 434 -38.18 -0.50 -5.54
N VAL A 435 -37.89 0.72 -5.11
CA VAL A 435 -37.33 0.96 -3.77
C VAL A 435 -38.45 0.92 -2.74
N ALA A 436 -38.49 -0.11 -1.90
CA ALA A 436 -39.51 -0.32 -0.87
C ALA A 436 -39.15 0.35 0.46
N SER A 437 -37.86 0.45 0.78
CA SER A 437 -37.39 1.10 2.01
C SER A 437 -36.06 1.82 1.82
N LEU A 438 -35.89 2.90 2.58
CA LEU A 438 -34.62 3.62 2.74
C LEU A 438 -34.28 3.69 4.22
N SER A 439 -33.01 3.52 4.56
CA SER A 439 -32.50 3.69 5.93
C SER A 439 -31.20 4.47 5.94
N GLU A 440 -30.98 5.27 6.99
CA GLU A 440 -29.73 5.97 7.24
C GLU A 440 -29.09 5.49 8.55
N ASN A 441 -27.78 5.24 8.54
CA ASN A 441 -27.07 4.73 9.72
C ASN A 441 -26.20 5.77 10.44
N LEU A 442 -26.13 7.01 9.93
CA LEU A 442 -25.41 8.14 10.53
C LEU A 442 -23.96 7.80 10.92
N PHE A 443 -23.27 7.10 10.02
CA PHE A 443 -21.88 6.64 10.19
C PHE A 443 -21.66 5.62 11.33
N ASP A 444 -22.72 5.06 11.90
CA ASP A 444 -22.63 4.00 12.91
C ASP A 444 -22.83 2.61 12.29
N VAL A 445 -21.79 1.78 12.36
CA VAL A 445 -21.76 0.45 11.74
C VAL A 445 -22.68 -0.54 12.46
N GLU A 446 -22.78 -0.45 13.79
CA GLU A 446 -23.66 -1.34 14.56
C GLU A 446 -25.14 -1.08 14.21
N SER A 447 -25.51 0.20 14.13
CA SER A 447 -26.82 0.65 13.65
C SER A 447 -27.07 0.21 12.21
N ALA A 448 -26.07 0.31 11.32
CA ALA A 448 -26.20 -0.16 9.94
C ALA A 448 -26.60 -1.64 9.86
N ILE A 449 -25.96 -2.50 10.67
CA ILE A 449 -26.27 -3.94 10.73
C ILE A 449 -27.69 -4.16 11.29
N ALA A 450 -28.07 -3.46 12.36
CA ALA A 450 -29.39 -3.59 12.97
C ALA A 450 -30.50 -3.20 11.98
N LEU A 451 -30.35 -2.03 11.33
CA LEU A 451 -31.29 -1.53 10.32
C LEU A 451 -31.39 -2.47 9.12
N ALA A 452 -30.27 -3.01 8.65
CA ALA A 452 -30.25 -3.97 7.55
C ALA A 452 -31.01 -5.26 7.91
N VAL A 453 -30.79 -5.81 9.12
CA VAL A 453 -31.51 -7.00 9.60
C VAL A 453 -33.01 -6.73 9.70
N ASP A 454 -33.40 -5.58 10.22
CA ASP A 454 -34.82 -5.25 10.38
C ASP A 454 -35.50 -4.99 9.04
N ALA A 455 -34.82 -4.34 8.07
CA ALA A 455 -35.33 -4.13 6.72
C ALA A 455 -35.59 -5.46 6.00
N VAL A 456 -34.64 -6.40 6.06
CA VAL A 456 -34.77 -7.71 5.41
C VAL A 456 -35.79 -8.61 6.13
N ARG A 457 -35.87 -8.56 7.46
CA ARG A 457 -36.84 -9.34 8.24
C ARG A 457 -38.28 -8.85 8.03
N SER A 458 -38.47 -7.53 8.03
CA SER A 458 -39.82 -6.93 7.97
C SER A 458 -40.43 -6.99 6.57
N ASN A 459 -39.61 -7.22 5.54
CA ASN A 459 -40.05 -7.31 4.15
C ASN A 459 -39.54 -8.61 3.50
N PRO A 460 -40.20 -9.76 3.76
CA PRO A 460 -39.80 -11.06 3.20
C PRO A 460 -39.77 -11.09 1.66
N GLY A 461 -40.53 -10.21 1.01
CA GLY A 461 -40.60 -10.08 -0.45
C GLY A 461 -39.46 -9.28 -1.09
N LEU A 462 -38.53 -8.71 -0.32
CA LEU A 462 -37.38 -7.99 -0.88
C LEU A 462 -36.54 -8.92 -1.76
N SER A 463 -36.25 -8.51 -2.99
CA SER A 463 -35.42 -9.29 -3.92
C SER A 463 -34.03 -8.68 -4.12
N GLY A 464 -33.82 -7.42 -3.72
CA GLY A 464 -32.50 -6.77 -3.81
C GLY A 464 -32.20 -5.79 -2.68
N ALA A 465 -30.95 -5.38 -2.60
CA ALA A 465 -30.48 -4.39 -1.64
C ALA A 465 -29.33 -3.56 -2.22
N LEU A 466 -29.30 -2.27 -1.91
CA LEU A 466 -28.23 -1.35 -2.29
C LEU A 466 -27.62 -0.72 -1.03
N GLY A 467 -26.32 -0.88 -0.85
CA GLY A 467 -25.56 -0.09 0.12
C GLY A 467 -24.80 1.02 -0.59
N VAL A 468 -24.99 2.29 -0.21
CA VAL A 468 -24.41 3.43 -0.95
C VAL A 468 -23.04 3.90 -0.44
N CYS A 469 -22.52 3.31 0.63
CA CYS A 469 -21.13 3.46 1.07
C CYS A 469 -20.51 2.13 1.54
N SER A 470 -19.20 2.18 1.84
CA SER A 470 -18.35 1.04 2.18
C SER A 470 -18.88 0.10 3.27
N GLU A 471 -19.65 0.58 4.24
CA GLU A 471 -20.18 -0.22 5.36
C GLU A 471 -21.58 -0.78 5.13
N ASN A 472 -22.38 -0.16 4.25
CA ASN A 472 -23.77 -0.54 4.03
C ASN A 472 -23.90 -1.86 3.26
N GLY A 473 -23.08 -2.05 2.22
CA GLY A 473 -23.05 -3.31 1.46
C GLY A 473 -22.78 -4.52 2.36
N PRO A 474 -21.69 -4.52 3.15
CA PRO A 474 -21.42 -5.55 4.15
C PRO A 474 -22.52 -5.73 5.20
N SER A 475 -23.16 -4.64 5.65
CA SER A 475 -24.26 -4.71 6.62
C SER A 475 -25.47 -5.45 6.05
N LEU A 476 -25.83 -5.15 4.80
CA LEU A 476 -26.88 -5.84 4.04
C LEU A 476 -26.52 -7.29 3.73
N GLY A 477 -25.26 -7.57 3.37
CA GLY A 477 -24.76 -8.93 3.19
C GLY A 477 -24.81 -9.76 4.49
N LEU A 478 -24.45 -9.16 5.62
CA LEU A 478 -24.55 -9.82 6.92
C LEU A 478 -26.00 -10.07 7.34
N ALA A 479 -26.90 -9.11 7.11
CA ALA A 479 -28.33 -9.29 7.33
C ALA A 479 -28.88 -10.45 6.48
N SER A 480 -28.45 -10.50 5.22
CA SER A 480 -28.76 -11.57 4.28
C SER A 480 -28.31 -12.93 4.82
N MET A 481 -27.07 -13.09 5.30
CA MET A 481 -26.59 -14.32 5.94
C MET A 481 -27.39 -14.69 7.21
N ARG A 482 -27.62 -13.75 8.13
CA ARG A 482 -28.28 -14.00 9.42
C ARG A 482 -29.74 -14.45 9.30
N LEU A 483 -30.39 -13.99 8.23
CA LEU A 483 -31.77 -14.33 7.89
C LEU A 483 -31.84 -15.40 6.81
N GLY A 484 -30.69 -15.88 6.33
CA GLY A 484 -30.64 -17.00 5.44
C GLY A 484 -31.18 -16.72 4.05
N ARG A 485 -30.78 -15.57 3.51
CA ARG A 485 -31.17 -15.03 2.22
C ARG A 485 -29.96 -14.70 1.34
N SER A 486 -28.77 -15.23 1.70
CA SER A 486 -27.54 -15.01 0.94
C SER A 486 -27.77 -15.37 -0.52
N GLY A 487 -27.24 -14.60 -1.47
CA GLY A 487 -27.52 -14.80 -2.89
C GLY A 487 -28.99 -14.58 -3.34
N ASP A 488 -30.04 -15.03 -2.64
CA ASP A 488 -31.45 -14.75 -2.94
C ASP A 488 -31.72 -13.24 -2.95
N LEU A 489 -31.19 -12.55 -1.94
CA LEU A 489 -31.20 -11.09 -1.85
C LEU A 489 -30.02 -10.55 -2.66
N LYS A 490 -30.30 -9.96 -3.83
CA LYS A 490 -29.28 -9.39 -4.71
C LYS A 490 -28.69 -8.10 -4.12
N VAL A 491 -27.50 -8.20 -3.55
CA VAL A 491 -26.80 -7.05 -2.92
C VAL A 491 -25.82 -6.41 -3.90
N VAL A 492 -26.02 -5.11 -4.17
CA VAL A 492 -25.04 -4.23 -4.81
C VAL A 492 -24.44 -3.33 -3.72
N ALA A 493 -23.11 -3.37 -3.58
CA ALA A 493 -22.36 -2.59 -2.60
C ALA A 493 -21.63 -1.41 -3.25
N PHE A 494 -21.20 -0.47 -2.43
CA PHE A 494 -20.16 0.50 -2.79
C PHE A 494 -18.88 0.17 -2.02
N ASP A 495 -17.76 0.39 -2.70
CA ASP A 495 -16.38 0.21 -2.24
C ASP A 495 -16.01 -1.24 -1.91
N LEU A 496 -14.71 -1.54 -2.01
CA LEU A 496 -14.16 -2.79 -1.50
C LEU A 496 -13.63 -2.55 -0.10
N VAL A 497 -14.28 -3.13 0.89
CA VAL A 497 -13.69 -3.40 2.21
C VAL A 497 -13.49 -4.90 2.36
N THR A 498 -12.69 -5.33 3.34
CA THR A 498 -12.38 -6.76 3.53
C THR A 498 -13.64 -7.63 3.61
N SER A 499 -14.71 -7.14 4.24
CA SER A 499 -16.00 -7.83 4.26
C SER A 499 -16.68 -7.88 2.89
N THR A 500 -16.62 -6.82 2.08
CA THR A 500 -17.18 -6.83 0.71
C THR A 500 -16.45 -7.85 -0.15
N VAL A 501 -15.11 -7.88 -0.10
CA VAL A 501 -14.27 -8.84 -0.85
C VAL A 501 -14.65 -10.27 -0.49
N ALA A 502 -14.69 -10.59 0.81
CA ALA A 502 -15.08 -11.92 1.28
C ALA A 502 -16.51 -12.28 0.85
N MET A 503 -17.45 -11.35 1.00
CA MET A 503 -18.85 -11.59 0.64
C MET A 503 -19.07 -11.69 -0.88
N LEU A 504 -18.24 -11.07 -1.72
CA LEU A 504 -18.22 -11.30 -3.18
C LEU A 504 -17.74 -12.72 -3.51
N GLN A 505 -16.69 -13.19 -2.84
CA GLN A 505 -16.18 -14.56 -3.00
C GLN A 505 -17.18 -15.63 -2.55
N ASP A 506 -17.91 -15.33 -1.48
CA ASP A 506 -18.93 -16.21 -0.88
C ASP A 506 -20.29 -16.12 -1.61
N GLY A 507 -20.45 -15.23 -2.61
CA GLY A 507 -21.72 -15.05 -3.34
C GLY A 507 -22.82 -14.32 -2.55
N VAL A 508 -22.47 -13.73 -1.40
CA VAL A 508 -23.40 -12.96 -0.54
C VAL A 508 -23.62 -11.55 -1.13
N ILE A 509 -22.56 -10.92 -1.63
CA ILE A 509 -22.60 -9.67 -2.39
C ILE A 509 -22.32 -10.00 -3.85
N HIS A 510 -23.03 -9.36 -4.78
CA HIS A 510 -23.03 -9.75 -6.19
C HIS A 510 -22.25 -8.78 -7.07
N ALA A 511 -22.22 -7.52 -6.67
CA ALA A 511 -21.47 -6.47 -7.34
C ALA A 511 -21.04 -5.41 -6.34
N ALA A 512 -19.90 -4.78 -6.61
CA ALA A 512 -19.43 -3.59 -5.90
C ALA A 512 -19.12 -2.48 -6.90
N ILE A 513 -19.59 -1.27 -6.62
CA ILE A 513 -19.16 -0.05 -7.32
C ILE A 513 -17.95 0.48 -6.57
N VAL A 514 -16.78 0.39 -7.19
CA VAL A 514 -15.51 0.69 -6.52
C VAL A 514 -14.98 2.00 -7.04
N GLN A 515 -14.71 2.92 -6.12
CA GLN A 515 -14.16 4.23 -6.45
C GLN A 515 -12.67 4.12 -6.79
N ARG A 516 -12.09 5.19 -7.34
CA ARG A 516 -10.65 5.27 -7.58
C ARG A 516 -9.99 6.15 -6.53
N GLU A 517 -10.02 5.70 -5.28
CA GLU A 517 -9.61 6.51 -4.12
C GLU A 517 -8.15 6.98 -4.22
N TYR A 518 -7.29 6.09 -4.73
CA TYR A 518 -5.89 6.39 -5.02
C TYR A 518 -5.75 7.60 -5.96
N ASP A 519 -6.53 7.64 -7.05
CA ASP A 519 -6.49 8.73 -8.02
C ASP A 519 -7.03 10.03 -7.41
N MET A 520 -7.97 9.96 -6.45
CA MET A 520 -8.46 11.14 -5.74
C MET A 520 -7.35 11.81 -4.96
N GLY A 521 -6.59 11.04 -4.18
CA GLY A 521 -5.45 11.55 -3.42
C GLY A 521 -4.36 12.10 -4.33
N TYR A 522 -3.97 11.33 -5.36
CA TYR A 522 -2.91 11.71 -6.28
C TYR A 522 -3.25 12.98 -7.07
N ARG A 523 -4.43 13.02 -7.70
CA ARG A 523 -4.87 14.16 -8.51
C ARG A 523 -5.21 15.37 -7.66
N GLY A 524 -5.63 15.18 -6.42
CA GLY A 524 -5.82 16.26 -5.45
C GLY A 524 -4.53 17.01 -5.18
N VAL A 525 -3.45 16.31 -4.82
CA VAL A 525 -2.12 16.90 -4.61
C VAL A 525 -1.56 17.49 -5.90
N GLN A 526 -1.74 16.80 -7.04
CA GLN A 526 -1.32 17.32 -8.35
C GLN A 526 -1.99 18.65 -8.67
N ALA A 527 -3.30 18.78 -8.43
CA ALA A 527 -4.02 20.03 -8.68
C ALA A 527 -3.51 21.17 -7.78
N LEU A 528 -3.23 20.90 -6.51
CA LEU A 528 -2.65 21.89 -5.59
C LEU A 528 -1.24 22.30 -6.01
N TYR A 529 -0.42 21.35 -6.47
CA TYR A 529 0.91 21.62 -7.01
C TYR A 529 0.86 22.56 -8.24
N GLU A 530 -0.03 22.29 -9.19
CA GLU A 530 -0.23 23.17 -10.36
C GLU A 530 -0.67 24.57 -9.92
N MET A 531 -1.59 24.67 -8.96
CA MET A 531 -2.04 25.96 -8.40
C MET A 531 -0.90 26.71 -7.71
N ALA A 532 -0.04 26.03 -6.96
CA ALA A 532 1.08 26.63 -6.24
C ALA A 532 2.21 27.07 -7.19
N THR A 533 2.45 26.34 -8.28
CA THR A 533 3.58 26.60 -9.19
C THR A 533 3.25 27.52 -10.36
N ARG A 534 2.03 27.46 -10.90
CA ARG A 534 1.56 28.28 -12.04
C ARG A 534 0.63 29.41 -11.62
N GLY A 535 0.14 29.36 -10.38
CA GLY A 535 -0.90 30.26 -9.88
C GLY A 535 -2.30 29.73 -10.15
N VAL A 536 -3.21 29.99 -9.20
CA VAL A 536 -4.59 29.47 -9.22
C VAL A 536 -5.34 29.77 -10.53
N PRO A 537 -5.35 30.99 -11.09
CA PRO A 537 -6.13 31.26 -12.30
C PRO A 537 -5.69 30.45 -13.52
N GLU A 538 -4.38 30.23 -13.67
CA GLU A 538 -3.82 29.49 -14.80
C GLU A 538 -4.09 27.99 -14.66
N ALA A 539 -3.82 27.42 -13.49
CA ALA A 539 -4.13 26.01 -13.21
C ALA A 539 -5.62 25.69 -13.39
N LEU A 540 -6.48 26.63 -13.02
CA LEU A 540 -7.92 26.52 -13.22
C LEU A 540 -8.33 26.64 -14.70
N ALA A 541 -7.59 27.34 -15.56
CA ALA A 541 -7.98 27.50 -16.97
C ALA A 541 -7.99 26.17 -17.75
N ASP A 542 -7.14 25.21 -17.35
CA ASP A 542 -7.01 23.90 -17.99
C ASP A 542 -8.07 22.87 -17.50
N LEU A 543 -8.87 23.24 -16.50
CA LEU A 543 -9.87 22.35 -15.90
C LEU A 543 -11.26 22.50 -16.53
N PRO A 544 -12.10 21.45 -16.48
CA PRO A 544 -13.47 21.54 -16.96
C PRO A 544 -14.24 22.64 -16.24
N ALA A 545 -15.18 23.28 -16.96
CA ALA A 545 -16.01 24.36 -16.44
C ALA A 545 -16.81 23.97 -15.18
N SER A 546 -17.11 22.67 -15.02
CA SER A 546 -17.77 22.11 -13.83
C SER A 546 -16.92 22.20 -12.56
N ARG A 547 -15.62 22.53 -12.65
CA ARG A 547 -14.67 22.48 -11.53
C ARG A 547 -14.69 21.13 -10.80
N CYS A 548 -14.96 20.07 -11.56
CA CYS A 548 -15.05 18.70 -11.07
C CYS A 548 -14.10 17.83 -11.88
N ILE A 549 -13.17 17.19 -11.18
CA ILE A 549 -12.35 16.12 -11.70
C ILE A 549 -12.99 14.80 -11.25
N ASP A 550 -13.66 14.14 -12.19
CA ASP A 550 -14.15 12.78 -11.97
C ASP A 550 -12.98 11.78 -12.07
N THR A 551 -12.76 11.00 -11.02
CA THR A 551 -11.79 9.89 -11.00
C THR A 551 -12.41 8.61 -11.57
N GLY A 552 -13.73 8.56 -11.69
CA GLY A 552 -14.49 7.42 -12.18
C GLY A 552 -14.71 6.34 -11.12
N VAL A 553 -15.41 5.28 -11.54
CA VAL A 553 -15.68 4.07 -10.76
C VAL A 553 -15.50 2.83 -11.63
N ASP A 554 -15.17 1.71 -11.00
CA ASP A 554 -15.14 0.40 -11.62
C ASP A 554 -16.29 -0.45 -11.06
N LEU A 555 -17.10 -1.05 -11.94
CA LEU A 555 -18.03 -2.11 -11.53
C LEU A 555 -17.22 -3.41 -11.34
N VAL A 556 -17.17 -3.90 -10.12
CA VAL A 556 -16.40 -5.10 -9.74
C VAL A 556 -17.33 -6.22 -9.35
N THR A 557 -17.11 -7.39 -9.93
CA THR A 557 -17.85 -8.62 -9.68
C THR A 557 -16.89 -9.78 -9.46
N LEU A 558 -17.39 -10.93 -8.99
CA LEU A 558 -16.53 -12.08 -8.74
C LEU A 558 -15.76 -12.49 -10.01
N GLU A 559 -16.46 -12.55 -11.14
CA GLU A 559 -15.88 -12.84 -12.46
C GLU A 559 -15.98 -11.65 -13.40
N ARG A 560 -15.17 -11.68 -14.46
CA ARG A 560 -15.16 -10.65 -15.49
C ARG A 560 -16.40 -10.80 -16.37
N THR A 561 -17.14 -9.72 -16.54
CA THR A 561 -18.23 -9.63 -17.53
C THR A 561 -17.87 -8.62 -18.63
N PRO A 562 -18.64 -8.52 -19.73
CA PRO A 562 -18.44 -7.46 -20.73
C PRO A 562 -18.58 -6.03 -20.20
N PHE A 563 -19.08 -5.87 -18.98
CA PHE A 563 -19.44 -4.58 -18.37
C PHE A 563 -18.83 -4.40 -16.97
N SER A 564 -18.02 -5.35 -16.51
CA SER A 564 -17.38 -5.31 -15.19
C SER A 564 -15.92 -5.78 -15.26
N SER A 565 -15.15 -5.40 -14.24
CA SER A 565 -13.88 -6.01 -13.95
C SER A 565 -14.07 -7.13 -12.94
N ALA A 566 -13.29 -8.20 -13.09
CA ALA A 566 -13.27 -9.22 -12.06
C ALA A 566 -12.57 -8.72 -10.79
N LEU A 567 -12.98 -9.25 -9.64
CA LEU A 567 -12.46 -8.90 -8.32
C LEU A 567 -10.95 -9.03 -8.26
N SER A 568 -10.38 -10.15 -8.73
CA SER A 568 -8.93 -10.33 -8.70
C SER A 568 -8.17 -9.41 -9.64
N ASP A 569 -8.71 -9.08 -10.81
CA ASP A 569 -8.12 -8.09 -11.72
C ASP A 569 -8.10 -6.71 -11.05
N HIS A 570 -9.18 -6.35 -10.35
CA HIS A 570 -9.26 -5.09 -9.62
C HIS A 570 -8.27 -5.05 -8.46
N LEU A 571 -8.22 -6.10 -7.62
CA LEU A 571 -7.26 -6.21 -6.52
C LEU A 571 -5.82 -6.12 -7.04
N ALA A 572 -5.50 -6.81 -8.13
CA ALA A 572 -4.21 -6.72 -8.82
C ALA A 572 -3.88 -5.30 -9.32
N SER A 573 -4.83 -4.62 -9.97
CA SER A 573 -4.64 -3.28 -10.50
C SER A 573 -4.48 -2.22 -9.40
N SER A 574 -5.20 -2.38 -8.28
CA SER A 574 -5.09 -1.51 -7.11
C SER A 574 -3.69 -1.57 -6.50
N SER A 575 -3.12 -2.78 -6.40
CA SER A 575 -1.73 -2.96 -6.00
C SER A 575 -0.76 -2.37 -7.01
N ALA A 576 -0.95 -2.61 -8.32
CA ALA A 576 -0.11 -2.04 -9.36
C ALA A 576 -0.05 -0.50 -9.34
N ARG A 577 -1.18 0.17 -9.09
CA ARG A 577 -1.25 1.64 -8.94
C ARG A 577 -0.46 2.12 -7.71
N ARG A 578 -0.55 1.42 -6.57
CA ARG A 578 0.25 1.70 -5.36
C ARG A 578 1.76 1.55 -5.60
N ILE A 579 2.18 0.69 -6.54
CA ILE A 579 3.59 0.43 -6.85
C ILE A 579 4.15 1.44 -7.86
N ALA A 580 3.41 1.73 -8.93
CA ALA A 580 3.86 2.63 -10.00
C ALA A 580 4.27 4.01 -9.47
N SER A 581 3.68 4.41 -8.35
CA SER A 581 3.88 5.68 -7.67
C SER A 581 4.88 5.64 -6.50
N ARG A 582 5.51 4.48 -6.31
CA ARG A 582 6.70 4.32 -5.48
C ARG A 582 7.98 4.42 -6.32
N ARG A 583 7.91 4.06 -7.61
CA ARG A 583 9.02 3.97 -8.59
C ARG A 583 9.78 5.26 -8.92
N LEU A 584 9.36 6.42 -8.42
CA LEU A 584 9.87 7.73 -8.84
C LEU A 584 10.25 8.59 -7.62
N GLY A 585 11.22 8.14 -6.82
CA GLY A 585 11.51 8.80 -5.55
C GLY A 585 12.93 8.68 -5.01
N ALA A 586 13.97 8.88 -5.83
CA ALA A 586 15.34 9.02 -5.34
C ALA A 586 16.05 10.23 -5.98
N GLY A 587 15.64 11.43 -5.58
CA GLY A 587 16.32 12.67 -5.92
C GLY A 587 16.12 13.71 -4.83
N GLY A 588 17.23 14.30 -4.34
CA GLY A 588 17.27 15.21 -3.20
C GLY A 588 16.22 16.34 -3.25
N HIS A 589 15.79 16.75 -2.06
CA HIS A 589 14.82 17.83 -1.84
C HIS A 589 15.38 19.16 -2.37
N GLU A 590 14.82 19.65 -3.47
CA GLU A 590 15.10 20.98 -4.03
C GLU A 590 13.78 21.72 -4.35
N ARG A 591 12.93 21.94 -3.33
CA ARG A 591 12.11 23.15 -3.02
C ARG A 591 10.96 22.82 -2.06
N ALA A 592 10.62 23.82 -1.23
CA ALA A 592 9.73 23.77 -0.07
C ALA A 592 8.27 24.10 -0.42
N LEU A 593 7.49 23.12 -0.87
CA LEU A 593 6.03 23.20 -0.89
C LEU A 593 5.47 22.14 0.07
N ASP A 594 4.57 22.54 0.96
CA ASP A 594 3.93 21.67 1.94
C ASP A 594 2.41 21.69 1.76
N PHE A 595 1.82 20.53 1.46
CA PHE A 595 0.37 20.34 1.31
C PHE A 595 -0.22 19.55 2.47
N LEU A 596 -1.40 19.98 2.92
CA LEU A 596 -2.18 19.27 3.93
C LEU A 596 -3.37 18.56 3.29
N VAL A 597 -3.49 17.26 3.50
CA VAL A 597 -4.62 16.45 3.05
C VAL A 597 -5.40 15.98 4.27
N ILE A 598 -6.68 16.33 4.36
CA ILE A 598 -7.56 16.05 5.49
C ILE A 598 -8.61 15.03 5.05
N GLY A 599 -8.54 13.82 5.59
CA GLY A 599 -9.50 12.73 5.37
C GLY A 599 -10.24 12.32 6.64
N MET A 600 -10.93 11.17 6.58
CA MET A 600 -11.57 10.54 7.73
C MET A 600 -10.76 9.33 8.22
N ALA A 601 -10.77 9.06 9.53
CA ALA A 601 -10.00 7.96 10.09
C ALA A 601 -10.79 6.63 10.06
N GLN A 602 -10.08 5.54 9.76
CA GLN A 602 -10.47 4.21 10.21
C GLN A 602 -9.64 3.87 11.47
N ARG A 603 -10.18 3.05 12.38
CA ARG A 603 -9.43 2.57 13.56
C ARG A 603 -8.16 1.86 13.08
N GLU A 604 -7.01 2.50 13.24
CA GLU A 604 -5.71 1.88 13.03
C GLU A 604 -5.11 1.46 14.36
N SER A 605 -4.56 0.25 14.44
CA SER A 605 -3.53 -0.03 15.45
C SER A 605 -2.21 0.45 14.87
N LEU A 606 -1.51 1.31 15.59
CA LEU A 606 -0.12 1.68 15.29
C LEU A 606 0.75 0.41 15.18
N VAL A 607 1.84 0.50 14.41
CA VAL A 607 2.89 -0.52 14.46
C VAL A 607 3.39 -0.56 15.90
N ASP A 608 3.17 -1.69 16.57
CA ASP A 608 3.71 -1.93 17.89
C ASP A 608 5.10 -2.54 17.71
N ASP A 609 6.09 -1.89 18.33
CA ASP A 609 7.49 -2.26 18.26
C ASP A 609 7.93 -2.71 19.65
N GLU A 610 8.03 -4.04 19.80
CA GLU A 610 8.32 -4.68 21.07
C GLU A 610 9.67 -5.38 21.03
N ARG A 611 10.51 -5.13 22.05
CA ARG A 611 11.74 -5.89 22.27
C ARG A 611 11.48 -7.05 23.22
N ALA A 612 11.77 -8.27 22.78
CA ALA A 612 11.58 -9.47 23.57
C ALA A 612 12.80 -10.42 23.48
N PRO A 613 13.13 -11.17 24.54
CA PRO A 613 14.12 -12.23 24.46
C PRO A 613 13.56 -13.41 23.65
N VAL A 614 14.43 -14.09 22.88
CA VAL A 614 14.04 -15.32 22.18
C VAL A 614 13.95 -16.46 23.19
N ALA A 615 12.72 -16.87 23.51
CA ALA A 615 12.47 -17.98 24.41
C ALA A 615 12.58 -19.32 23.67
N ASP A 616 13.20 -20.32 24.29
CA ASP A 616 13.32 -21.66 23.70
C ASP A 616 11.94 -22.31 23.56
N ASP A 617 11.01 -22.06 24.47
CA ASP A 617 9.64 -22.54 24.44
C ASP A 617 8.69 -21.61 23.67
N SER A 618 9.14 -21.07 22.53
CA SER A 618 8.33 -20.25 21.61
C SER A 618 8.36 -20.80 20.17
N LEU A 619 7.32 -20.51 19.38
CA LEU A 619 7.30 -20.77 17.94
C LEU A 619 8.52 -20.11 17.27
N VAL A 620 8.76 -18.83 17.56
CA VAL A 620 9.89 -18.07 16.99
C VAL A 620 11.21 -18.76 17.30
N GLY A 621 11.45 -19.10 18.57
CA GLY A 621 12.66 -19.78 19.00
C GLY A 621 12.87 -21.11 18.28
N ARG A 622 11.80 -21.91 18.07
CA ARG A 622 11.87 -23.21 17.39
C ARG A 622 12.16 -23.07 15.90
N VAL A 623 11.46 -22.18 15.20
CA VAL A 623 11.69 -21.91 13.77
C VAL A 623 13.12 -21.44 13.54
N MET A 624 13.66 -20.60 14.43
CA MET A 624 15.05 -20.15 14.34
C MET A 624 16.06 -21.28 14.49
N ARG A 625 15.81 -22.30 15.32
CA ARG A 625 16.75 -23.45 15.41
C ARG A 625 16.61 -24.41 14.26
N SER A 626 15.37 -24.73 13.91
CA SER A 626 15.08 -25.76 12.91
C SER A 626 15.41 -25.27 11.51
N CYS A 627 15.50 -23.94 11.34
CA CYS A 627 15.57 -23.27 10.04
C CYS A 627 14.49 -23.78 9.09
N SER A 628 13.35 -24.19 9.65
CA SER A 628 12.26 -24.86 8.93
C SER A 628 10.93 -24.26 9.37
N SER A 629 10.04 -24.06 8.41
CA SER A 629 8.69 -23.53 8.66
C SER A 629 7.88 -24.45 9.56
N LEU A 630 7.02 -23.86 10.39
CA LEU A 630 6.12 -24.57 11.30
C LEU A 630 4.69 -24.03 11.18
N VAL A 631 3.73 -24.94 11.07
CA VAL A 631 2.29 -24.65 11.11
C VAL A 631 1.72 -25.31 12.36
N ILE A 632 1.06 -24.53 13.21
CA ILE A 632 0.55 -24.96 14.52
C ILE A 632 -0.96 -24.72 14.59
N ASP A 633 -1.70 -25.77 14.97
CA ASP A 633 -3.06 -25.62 15.52
C ASP A 633 -2.96 -25.20 16.98
N THR A 634 -3.45 -24.00 17.31
CA THR A 634 -3.36 -23.43 18.67
C THR A 634 -4.23 -24.19 19.68
N ALA A 635 -5.19 -25.00 19.21
CA ALA A 635 -6.01 -25.85 20.07
C ALA A 635 -5.30 -27.15 20.46
N SER A 636 -4.29 -27.59 19.70
CA SER A 636 -3.56 -28.84 19.97
C SER A 636 -2.84 -28.81 21.32
N SER A 637 -3.05 -29.85 22.13
CA SER A 637 -2.45 -29.99 23.46
C SER A 637 -0.91 -30.02 23.45
N GLU A 638 -0.31 -30.48 22.36
CA GLU A 638 1.14 -30.60 22.18
C GLU A 638 1.87 -29.24 22.15
N HIS A 639 1.15 -28.19 21.74
CA HIS A 639 1.70 -26.86 21.48
C HIS A 639 1.23 -25.79 22.50
N GLN A 640 0.29 -26.13 23.40
CA GLN A 640 -0.27 -25.21 24.41
C GLN A 640 0.75 -24.71 25.44
N ARG A 641 1.87 -25.43 25.61
CA ARG A 641 2.96 -25.03 26.51
C ARG A 641 3.77 -23.84 25.99
N PHE A 642 3.65 -23.49 24.71
CA PHE A 642 4.41 -22.38 24.12
C PHE A 642 3.72 -21.05 24.43
N ARG A 643 4.49 -20.08 24.93
CA ARG A 643 3.96 -18.81 25.45
C ARG A 643 3.21 -18.03 24.38
N ASP A 644 3.80 -17.91 23.20
CA ASP A 644 3.26 -17.20 22.03
C ASP A 644 2.05 -17.91 21.42
N VAL A 645 2.02 -19.24 21.41
CA VAL A 645 0.83 -20.02 21.01
C VAL A 645 -0.33 -19.80 21.97
N ALA A 646 -0.07 -19.77 23.28
CA ALA A 646 -1.09 -19.50 24.29
C ALA A 646 -1.63 -18.06 24.19
N GLU A 647 -0.77 -17.09 23.90
CA GLU A 647 -1.15 -15.69 23.67
C GLU A 647 -1.96 -15.51 22.39
N ALA A 648 -1.53 -16.12 21.28
CA ALA A 648 -2.26 -16.13 20.02
C ALA A 648 -3.66 -16.71 20.20
N ARG A 649 -3.78 -17.81 20.96
CA ARG A 649 -5.09 -18.43 21.29
C ARG A 649 -5.98 -17.51 22.12
N ARG A 650 -5.45 -16.84 23.15
CA ARG A 650 -6.22 -15.84 23.92
C ARG A 650 -6.71 -14.70 23.04
N SER A 651 -5.93 -14.37 22.01
CA SER A 651 -6.25 -13.35 21.01
C SER A 651 -7.20 -13.85 19.91
N GLY A 652 -7.68 -15.10 20.00
CA GLY A 652 -8.66 -15.68 19.07
C GLY A 652 -8.07 -16.46 17.89
N ALA A 653 -6.74 -16.60 17.78
CA ALA A 653 -6.13 -17.37 16.71
C ALA A 653 -6.32 -18.88 16.91
N ARG A 654 -6.61 -19.58 15.80
CA ARG A 654 -6.76 -21.04 15.68
C ARG A 654 -5.62 -21.69 14.90
N THR A 655 -5.01 -20.97 13.95
CA THR A 655 -3.83 -21.41 13.20
C THR A 655 -2.71 -20.39 13.36
N LEU A 656 -1.48 -20.86 13.60
CA LEU A 656 -0.28 -20.03 13.68
C LEU A 656 0.80 -20.59 12.75
N VAL A 657 1.45 -19.74 11.97
CA VAL A 657 2.50 -20.11 11.01
C VAL A 657 3.76 -19.32 11.31
N GLY A 658 4.90 -19.99 11.37
CA GLY A 658 6.21 -19.35 11.49
C GLY A 658 7.11 -19.80 10.34
N VAL A 659 7.65 -18.84 9.58
CA VAL A 659 8.53 -19.08 8.43
C VAL A 659 9.88 -18.38 8.68
N PRO A 660 11.01 -19.09 8.54
CA PRO A 660 12.32 -18.50 8.82
C PRO A 660 12.72 -17.49 7.74
N LEU A 661 13.36 -16.40 8.17
CA LEU A 661 14.01 -15.44 7.28
C LEU A 661 15.49 -15.79 7.21
N LEU A 662 15.93 -16.33 6.08
CA LEU A 662 17.25 -16.90 5.90
C LEU A 662 18.13 -16.01 5.01
N SER A 663 19.32 -15.68 5.51
CA SER A 663 20.43 -15.16 4.70
C SER A 663 21.38 -16.31 4.30
N ARG A 664 22.32 -16.03 3.40
CA ARG A 664 23.39 -16.97 3.02
C ARG A 664 24.26 -17.41 4.20
N GLU A 665 24.38 -16.56 5.23
CA GLU A 665 25.31 -16.78 6.34
C GLU A 665 24.63 -17.01 7.70
N ALA A 666 23.33 -16.70 7.87
CA ALA A 666 22.62 -16.82 9.16
C ALA A 666 21.08 -16.72 9.05
N VAL A 667 20.37 -17.01 10.15
CA VAL A 667 18.93 -16.71 10.32
C VAL A 667 18.77 -15.24 10.73
N LEU A 668 18.06 -14.45 9.94
CA LEU A 668 17.80 -13.02 10.19
C LEU A 668 16.63 -12.80 11.16
N GLY A 669 15.69 -13.74 11.20
CA GLY A 669 14.46 -13.63 11.98
C GLY A 669 13.40 -14.65 11.57
N VAL A 670 12.15 -14.37 11.94
CA VAL A 670 10.98 -15.22 11.64
C VAL A 670 9.80 -14.33 11.21
N LEU A 671 9.15 -14.71 10.13
CA LEU A 671 7.85 -14.18 9.72
C LEU A 671 6.75 -15.02 10.40
N VAL A 672 5.88 -14.39 11.18
CA VAL A 672 4.83 -15.04 11.96
C VAL A 672 3.46 -14.60 11.45
N LEU A 673 2.55 -15.54 11.19
CA LEU A 673 1.19 -15.27 10.73
C LEU A 673 0.19 -15.98 11.63
N ALA A 674 -0.89 -15.31 12.01
CA ALA A 674 -1.97 -15.89 12.82
C ALA A 674 -3.32 -15.78 12.11
N SER A 675 -4.15 -16.81 12.20
CA SER A 675 -5.52 -16.82 11.66
C SER A 675 -6.53 -17.33 12.70
N PRO A 676 -7.75 -16.76 12.80
CA PRO A 676 -8.81 -17.29 13.64
C PRO A 676 -9.49 -18.53 13.04
N GLN A 677 -9.17 -18.91 11.80
CA GLN A 677 -9.68 -20.13 11.17
C GLN A 677 -8.80 -21.34 11.54
N PRO A 678 -9.39 -22.50 11.86
CA PRO A 678 -8.63 -23.75 11.98
C PRO A 678 -8.16 -24.22 10.60
N ASP A 679 -7.01 -24.90 10.55
CA ASP A 679 -6.40 -25.44 9.32
C ASP A 679 -6.26 -24.38 8.20
N ALA A 680 -5.97 -23.13 8.56
CA ALA A 680 -6.02 -22.01 7.62
C ALA A 680 -4.92 -22.06 6.54
N CYS A 681 -3.80 -22.73 6.80
CA CYS A 681 -2.64 -22.75 5.92
C CYS A 681 -2.55 -24.09 5.16
N SER A 682 -2.78 -24.07 3.85
CA SER A 682 -2.49 -25.23 2.99
C SER A 682 -1.00 -25.33 2.66
N ALA A 683 -0.59 -26.45 2.03
CA ALA A 683 0.78 -26.61 1.53
C ALA A 683 1.13 -25.58 0.45
N THR A 684 0.17 -25.20 -0.39
CA THR A 684 0.34 -24.16 -1.41
C THR A 684 0.53 -22.78 -0.77
N ASP A 685 -0.26 -22.47 0.27
CA ASP A 685 -0.13 -21.22 1.02
C ASP A 685 1.23 -21.11 1.70
N LEU A 686 1.68 -22.21 2.33
CA LEU A 686 2.98 -22.25 3.00
C LEU A 686 4.12 -22.03 2.00
N ALA A 687 4.08 -22.69 0.85
CA ALA A 687 5.09 -22.53 -0.19
C ALA A 687 5.15 -21.10 -0.73
N LEU A 688 4.00 -20.40 -0.83
CA LEU A 688 3.96 -18.98 -1.19
C LEU A 688 4.60 -18.12 -0.11
N ILE A 689 4.21 -18.31 1.16
CA ILE A 689 4.75 -17.54 2.29
C ILE A 689 6.28 -17.74 2.39
N GLU A 690 6.77 -18.95 2.15
CA GLU A 690 8.20 -19.26 2.09
C GLU A 690 8.92 -18.50 0.97
N ARG A 691 8.34 -18.43 -0.24
CA ARG A 691 8.90 -17.62 -1.34
C ARG A 691 8.98 -16.15 -0.95
N VAL A 692 7.92 -15.62 -0.33
CA VAL A 692 7.87 -14.23 0.14
C VAL A 692 8.90 -13.97 1.23
N ALA A 693 9.02 -14.87 2.20
CA ALA A 693 10.02 -14.80 3.26
C ALA A 693 11.45 -14.84 2.72
N ALA A 694 11.71 -15.66 1.68
CA ALA A 694 13.01 -15.70 1.02
C ALA A 694 13.38 -14.36 0.39
N VAL A 695 12.44 -13.70 -0.31
CA VAL A 695 12.68 -12.36 -0.85
C VAL A 695 12.83 -11.32 0.26
N ALA A 696 11.95 -11.33 1.27
CA ALA A 696 12.02 -10.45 2.43
C ALA A 696 13.38 -10.51 3.13
N SER A 697 13.96 -11.71 3.23
CA SER A 697 15.27 -11.94 3.83
C SER A 697 16.38 -11.16 3.12
N VAL A 698 16.38 -11.17 1.79
CA VAL A 698 17.33 -10.39 0.97
C VAL A 698 17.15 -8.88 1.23
N VAL A 699 15.90 -8.42 1.36
CA VAL A 699 15.60 -7.01 1.63
C VAL A 699 16.11 -6.57 2.99
N ILE A 700 15.82 -7.34 4.03
CA ILE A 700 16.24 -7.05 5.41
C ILE A 700 17.77 -7.01 5.50
N GLU A 701 18.46 -7.91 4.80
CA GLU A 701 19.92 -7.92 4.73
C GLU A 701 20.48 -6.66 4.06
N ASN A 702 19.93 -6.27 2.90
CA ASN A 702 20.32 -5.05 2.20
C ASN A 702 20.03 -3.79 3.02
N ALA A 703 18.88 -3.76 3.70
CA ALA A 703 18.48 -2.68 4.59
C ALA A 703 19.50 -2.47 5.73
N ARG A 704 19.92 -3.57 6.37
CA ARG A 704 20.95 -3.54 7.41
C ARG A 704 22.29 -3.08 6.86
N LEU A 705 22.70 -3.55 5.68
CA LEU A 705 23.95 -3.15 5.04
C LEU A 705 23.97 -1.65 4.72
N LEU A 706 22.88 -1.12 4.15
CA LEU A 706 22.76 0.30 3.82
C LEU A 706 22.74 1.18 5.07
N SER A 707 22.06 0.74 6.13
CA SER A 707 22.07 1.45 7.42
C SER A 707 23.48 1.54 8.00
N ARG A 708 24.23 0.43 7.98
CA ARG A 708 25.65 0.40 8.39
C ARG A 708 26.53 1.32 7.55
N ILE A 709 26.33 1.34 6.23
CA ILE A 709 27.05 2.25 5.33
C ILE A 709 26.72 3.71 5.68
N LYS A 710 25.45 4.07 5.84
CA LYS A 710 25.03 5.44 6.19
C LYS A 710 25.61 5.89 7.53
N GLU A 711 25.58 5.04 8.55
CA GLU A 711 26.20 5.34 9.85
C GLU A 711 27.71 5.56 9.70
N ARG A 712 28.39 4.73 8.90
CA ARG A 712 29.83 4.88 8.65
C ARG A 712 30.14 6.16 7.89
N THR A 713 29.34 6.51 6.88
CA THR A 713 29.49 7.76 6.12
C THR A 713 29.30 8.97 7.03
N ARG A 714 28.24 9.01 7.85
CA ARG A 714 28.04 10.10 8.83
C ARG A 714 29.20 10.22 9.82
N ALA A 715 29.73 9.09 10.28
CA ALA A 715 30.90 9.10 11.17
C ALA A 715 32.13 9.68 10.45
N LEU A 716 32.35 9.34 9.18
CA LEU A 716 33.44 9.89 8.36
C LEU A 716 33.24 11.38 8.08
N GLU A 717 32.03 11.82 7.74
CA GLU A 717 31.69 13.23 7.53
C GLU A 717 31.94 14.04 8.80
N SER A 718 31.49 13.54 9.97
CA SER A 718 31.75 14.20 11.25
C SER A 718 33.24 14.34 11.56
N LEU A 719 34.04 13.32 11.23
CA LEU A 719 35.49 13.39 11.36
C LEU A 719 36.10 14.42 10.38
N SER A 720 35.63 14.45 9.13
CA SER A 720 36.08 15.39 8.10
C SER A 720 35.78 16.84 8.50
N SER A 721 34.55 17.14 8.92
CA SER A 721 34.17 18.49 9.38
C SER A 721 34.99 18.92 10.62
N ARG A 722 35.33 17.99 11.51
CA ARG A 722 36.23 18.27 12.63
C ARG A 722 37.65 18.60 12.16
N GLN A 723 38.15 17.93 11.13
CA GLN A 723 39.45 18.23 10.52
C GLN A 723 39.45 19.62 9.84
N GLU A 724 38.39 19.98 9.12
CA GLU A 724 38.24 21.30 8.51
C GLU A 724 38.18 22.42 9.55
N ALA A 725 37.41 22.26 10.63
CA ALA A 725 37.37 23.23 11.72
C ALA A 725 38.74 23.43 12.39
N LEU A 726 39.53 22.38 12.52
CA LEU A 726 40.91 22.47 13.00
C LEU A 726 41.81 23.23 12.00
N LEU A 727 41.66 22.98 10.69
CA LEU A 727 42.38 23.70 9.64
C LEU A 727 42.00 25.18 9.59
N GLU A 728 40.73 25.54 9.77
CA GLU A 728 40.28 26.93 9.87
C GLU A 728 40.87 27.63 11.11
N THR A 729 40.92 26.94 12.25
CA THR A 729 41.56 27.46 13.46
C THR A 729 43.06 27.73 13.22
N ILE A 730 43.76 26.80 12.54
CA ILE A 730 45.16 26.99 12.14
C ILE A 730 45.30 28.18 11.17
N ALA A 731 44.39 28.30 10.18
CA ALA A 731 44.39 29.40 9.23
C ALA A 731 44.17 30.77 9.91
N ALA A 732 43.24 30.85 10.88
CA ALA A 732 42.98 32.05 11.67
C ALA A 732 44.19 32.50 12.51
N MET A 733 45.05 31.58 12.94
CA MET A 733 46.29 31.91 13.66
C MET A 733 47.43 32.40 12.76
N SER A 734 47.31 32.29 11.43
CA SER A 734 48.47 32.37 10.52
C SER A 734 48.67 33.69 9.75
N SER A 735 47.86 34.74 10.03
CA SER A 735 48.24 36.14 9.74
C SER A 735 47.35 37.15 10.49
N PRO A 736 47.59 37.38 11.81
CA PRO A 736 46.88 38.40 12.56
C PRO A 736 47.43 39.79 12.20
N VAL A 737 46.62 40.66 11.58
CA VAL A 737 46.92 42.10 11.56
C VAL A 737 46.61 42.62 12.97
N VAL A 738 47.60 43.18 13.65
CA VAL A 738 47.48 43.63 15.04
C VAL A 738 47.58 45.16 15.10
N PRO A 739 46.52 45.88 15.50
CA PRO A 739 46.63 47.30 15.81
C PRO A 739 47.38 47.50 17.13
N ILE A 740 48.55 48.13 17.07
CA ILE A 740 49.42 48.30 18.25
C ILE A 740 49.49 49.75 18.77
N ALA A 741 49.11 50.72 17.95
CA ALA A 741 48.94 52.11 18.35
C ALA A 741 47.96 52.82 17.41
N ARG A 742 47.50 54.02 17.78
CA ARG A 742 46.59 54.81 16.93
C ARG A 742 47.26 55.09 15.58
N GLY A 743 46.65 54.57 14.51
CA GLY A 743 47.15 54.72 13.14
C GLY A 743 48.36 53.83 12.79
N VAL A 744 48.69 52.81 13.60
CA VAL A 744 49.81 51.88 13.36
C VAL A 744 49.33 50.43 13.47
N LEU A 745 49.54 49.66 12.40
CA LEU A 745 49.29 48.21 12.34
C LEU A 745 50.62 47.45 12.29
N VAL A 746 50.68 46.27 12.88
CA VAL A 746 51.75 45.29 12.70
C VAL A 746 51.19 44.03 12.08
N MET A 747 51.92 43.47 11.11
CA MET A 747 51.54 42.27 10.41
C MET A 747 52.74 41.29 10.35
N PRO A 748 52.76 40.25 11.18
CA PRO A 748 53.80 39.23 11.14
C PRO A 748 53.55 38.24 9.99
N ILE A 749 54.59 37.94 9.23
CA ILE A 749 54.63 36.87 8.22
C ILE A 749 55.44 35.71 8.78
N VAL A 750 54.77 34.56 8.97
CA VAL A 750 55.38 33.34 9.48
C VAL A 750 55.37 32.27 8.40
N GLY A 751 56.54 31.78 7.97
CA GLY A 751 56.65 30.77 6.90
C GLY A 751 56.64 31.36 5.49
N ALA A 752 56.58 30.50 4.46
CA ALA A 752 56.66 30.91 3.07
C ALA A 752 55.44 31.72 2.61
N LEU A 753 55.66 32.69 1.71
CA LEU A 753 54.64 33.55 1.13
C LEU A 753 54.38 33.15 -0.33
N ASP A 754 53.42 32.25 -0.55
CA ASP A 754 52.99 31.83 -1.89
C ASP A 754 51.89 32.75 -2.48
N THR A 755 51.52 32.52 -3.74
CA THR A 755 50.53 33.33 -4.47
C THR A 755 49.15 33.35 -3.80
N HIS A 756 48.69 32.22 -3.24
CA HIS A 756 47.37 32.13 -2.60
C HIS A 756 47.37 32.86 -1.25
N ARG A 757 48.45 32.74 -0.49
CA ARG A 757 48.64 33.40 0.79
C ARG A 757 48.85 34.91 0.64
N SER A 758 49.56 35.32 -0.41
CA SER A 758 49.78 36.73 -0.76
C SER A 758 48.49 37.48 -1.06
N GLY A 759 47.55 36.86 -1.77
CA GLY A 759 46.24 37.46 -2.04
C GLY A 759 45.46 37.75 -0.76
N ARG A 760 45.33 36.75 0.12
CA ARG A 760 44.68 36.91 1.43
C ARG A 760 45.40 37.90 2.34
N PHE A 761 46.72 37.91 2.30
CA PHE A 761 47.57 38.84 3.05
C PHE A 761 47.29 40.29 2.64
N ILE A 762 47.30 40.60 1.34
CA ILE A 762 47.03 41.94 0.82
C ILE A 762 45.60 42.36 1.15
N GLU A 763 44.62 41.49 0.93
CA GLU A 763 43.20 41.78 1.20
C GLU A 763 42.95 42.10 2.68
N ALA A 764 43.50 41.29 3.60
CA ALA A 764 43.41 41.53 5.03
C ALA A 764 44.07 42.87 5.41
N MET A 765 45.28 43.14 4.92
CA MET A 765 45.99 44.38 5.19
C MET A 765 45.21 45.62 4.72
N LEU A 766 44.67 45.60 3.49
CA LEU A 766 43.92 46.74 2.94
C LEU A 766 42.60 46.99 3.69
N LYS A 767 41.90 45.90 4.06
CA LYS A 767 40.69 45.99 4.88
C LYS A 767 40.98 46.68 6.22
N GLU A 768 42.02 46.22 6.91
CA GLU A 768 42.40 46.74 8.24
C GLU A 768 42.95 48.18 8.18
N ILE A 769 43.67 48.55 7.11
CA ILE A 769 44.07 49.95 6.87
C ILE A 769 42.84 50.86 6.81
N SER A 770 41.81 50.44 6.08
CA SER A 770 40.57 51.19 5.92
C SER A 770 39.79 51.28 7.24
N GLU A 771 39.61 50.14 7.92
CA GLU A 771 38.85 50.05 9.18
C GLU A 771 39.51 50.84 10.32
N HIS A 772 40.83 50.80 10.44
CA HIS A 772 41.56 51.48 11.52
C HIS A 772 42.15 52.84 11.13
N GLN A 773 41.91 53.31 9.91
CA GLN A 773 42.54 54.51 9.33
C GLN A 773 44.06 54.54 9.58
N ALA A 774 44.70 53.41 9.33
CA ALA A 774 46.13 53.24 9.58
C ALA A 774 46.95 54.13 8.66
N ARG A 775 47.93 54.84 9.22
CA ARG A 775 48.90 55.63 8.46
C ARG A 775 50.19 54.87 8.22
N VAL A 776 50.50 53.89 9.07
CA VAL A 776 51.71 53.07 8.95
C VAL A 776 51.35 51.60 9.18
N VAL A 777 51.82 50.73 8.30
CA VAL A 777 51.74 49.28 8.46
C VAL A 777 53.14 48.71 8.53
N ILE A 778 53.46 48.03 9.62
CA ILE A 778 54.74 47.37 9.82
C ILE A 778 54.59 45.90 9.43
N ILE A 779 55.29 45.46 8.40
CA ILE A 779 55.33 44.05 8.02
C ILE A 779 56.58 43.42 8.63
N ASP A 780 56.38 42.46 9.54
CA ASP A 780 57.46 41.72 10.19
C ASP A 780 57.73 40.41 9.46
N VAL A 781 58.87 40.34 8.76
CA VAL A 781 59.30 39.16 8.00
C VAL A 781 60.31 38.29 8.75
N THR A 782 60.50 38.51 10.06
CA THR A 782 61.45 37.72 10.88
C THR A 782 61.17 36.21 10.83
N GLY A 783 59.90 35.82 10.63
CA GLY A 783 59.48 34.41 10.54
C GLY A 783 59.62 33.77 9.15
N MET A 784 60.19 34.47 8.16
CA MET A 784 60.39 33.96 6.80
C MET A 784 61.80 33.36 6.64
N ALA A 785 61.88 32.04 6.44
CA ALA A 785 63.17 31.33 6.29
C ALA A 785 63.92 31.68 4.99
N VAL A 786 63.20 32.03 3.92
CA VAL A 786 63.75 32.47 2.63
C VAL A 786 62.76 33.47 2.00
N VAL A 787 63.27 34.57 1.46
CA VAL A 787 62.48 35.49 0.62
C VAL A 787 62.94 35.33 -0.82
N ASP A 788 62.09 34.76 -1.67
CA ASP A 788 62.35 34.60 -3.11
C ASP A 788 61.81 35.80 -3.92
N ALA A 789 62.08 35.82 -5.23
CA ALA A 789 61.60 36.86 -6.15
C ALA A 789 60.07 37.02 -6.13
N SER A 790 59.34 35.92 -5.92
CA SER A 790 57.87 35.92 -5.86
C SER A 790 57.38 36.66 -4.61
N ALA A 791 57.90 36.30 -3.44
CA ALA A 791 57.56 36.91 -2.17
C ALA A 791 57.92 38.41 -2.14
N ALA A 792 59.07 38.79 -2.69
CA ALA A 792 59.47 40.20 -2.80
C ALA A 792 58.50 41.01 -3.68
N ASN A 793 58.06 40.44 -4.82
CA ASN A 793 57.10 41.11 -5.70
C ASN A 793 55.73 41.28 -5.03
N HIS A 794 55.26 40.29 -4.28
CA HIS A 794 54.03 40.38 -3.50
C HIS A 794 54.12 41.43 -2.38
N LEU A 795 55.26 41.53 -1.68
CA LEU A 795 55.50 42.59 -0.69
C LEU A 795 55.51 43.98 -1.33
N ALA A 796 56.11 44.12 -2.51
CA ALA A 796 56.12 45.36 -3.27
C ALA A 796 54.70 45.75 -3.74
N GLN A 797 53.90 44.77 -4.17
CA GLN A 797 52.50 44.98 -4.52
C GLN A 797 51.67 45.41 -3.31
N ALA A 798 51.85 44.76 -2.16
CA ALA A 798 51.21 45.12 -0.91
C ALA A 798 51.53 46.59 -0.54
N ALA A 799 52.80 46.98 -0.58
CA ALA A 799 53.22 48.35 -0.29
C ALA A 799 52.61 49.40 -1.23
N ARG A 800 52.55 49.11 -2.54
CA ARG A 800 51.89 50.00 -3.52
C ARG A 800 50.40 50.14 -3.22
N ALA A 801 49.71 49.03 -2.93
CA ALA A 801 48.28 49.04 -2.64
C ALA A 801 47.97 49.79 -1.33
N ALA A 802 48.77 49.59 -0.27
CA ALA A 802 48.64 50.33 0.97
C ALA A 802 48.91 51.84 0.78
N GLY A 803 49.89 52.20 -0.06
CA GLY A 803 50.19 53.59 -0.41
C GLY A 803 49.02 54.30 -1.11
N LEU A 804 48.26 53.59 -1.95
CA LEU A 804 47.04 54.12 -2.57
C LEU A 804 45.94 54.45 -1.55
N LEU A 805 45.93 53.76 -0.40
CA LEU A 805 45.05 54.05 0.73
C LEU A 805 45.61 55.08 1.72
N GLY A 806 46.79 55.65 1.43
CA GLY A 806 47.44 56.65 2.28
C GLY A 806 48.23 56.08 3.46
N ALA A 807 48.53 54.78 3.45
CA ALA A 807 49.34 54.11 4.46
C ALA A 807 50.77 53.84 3.96
N GLU A 808 51.77 54.15 4.80
CA GLU A 808 53.20 53.85 4.53
C GLU A 808 53.55 52.46 5.07
N VAL A 809 54.11 51.60 4.21
CA VAL A 809 54.57 50.26 4.61
C VAL A 809 56.01 50.32 5.09
N VAL A 810 56.26 49.73 6.26
CA VAL A 810 57.58 49.58 6.88
C VAL A 810 57.91 48.09 7.00
N LEU A 811 58.95 47.65 6.32
CA LEU A 811 59.40 46.25 6.37
C LEU A 811 60.46 46.08 7.47
N VAL A 812 60.29 45.09 8.35
CA VAL A 812 61.22 44.79 9.45
C VAL A 812 61.60 43.33 9.50
N GLY A 813 62.79 43.04 10.06
CA GLY A 813 63.21 41.65 10.29
C GLY A 813 63.85 40.94 9.09
N ILE A 814 64.36 41.70 8.11
CA ILE A 814 65.06 41.12 6.94
C ILE A 814 66.41 40.53 7.41
N ALA A 815 66.58 39.21 7.24
CA ALA A 815 67.86 38.54 7.52
C ALA A 815 68.95 38.95 6.50
N PRO A 816 70.23 39.01 6.90
CA PRO A 816 71.33 39.38 6.00
C PRO A 816 71.41 38.53 4.72
N GLU A 817 71.14 37.23 4.82
CA GLU A 817 71.14 36.28 3.71
C GLU A 817 70.01 36.59 2.72
N ALA A 818 68.83 36.96 3.23
CA ALA A 818 67.68 37.35 2.40
C ALA A 818 67.93 38.69 1.69
N ALA A 819 68.52 39.68 2.37
CA ALA A 819 68.87 40.96 1.77
C ALA A 819 69.89 40.79 0.63
N ARG A 820 70.90 39.92 0.81
CA ARG A 820 71.89 39.61 -0.23
C ARG A 820 71.25 38.92 -1.43
N LEU A 821 70.39 37.92 -1.19
CA LEU A 821 69.68 37.22 -2.27
C LEU A 821 68.78 38.16 -3.07
N MET A 822 68.11 39.11 -2.41
CA MET A 822 67.28 40.10 -3.09
C MET A 822 68.08 41.00 -4.03
N VAL A 823 69.26 41.45 -3.59
CA VAL A 823 70.16 42.27 -4.40
C VAL A 823 70.75 41.45 -5.55
N ASP A 824 71.18 40.21 -5.29
CA ASP A 824 71.75 39.31 -6.31
C ASP A 824 70.73 38.96 -7.40
N GLN A 825 69.43 38.90 -7.07
CA GLN A 825 68.33 38.67 -8.01
C GLN A 825 67.83 39.95 -8.70
N GLY A 826 68.42 41.12 -8.42
CA GLY A 826 68.04 42.39 -9.04
C GLY A 826 66.65 42.91 -8.62
N LEU A 827 66.16 42.51 -7.44
CA LEU A 827 64.85 42.91 -6.95
C LEU A 827 64.88 44.34 -6.40
N ASP A 828 64.03 45.21 -6.95
CA ASP A 828 63.85 46.58 -6.46
C ASP A 828 62.61 46.65 -5.56
N LEU A 829 62.84 46.84 -4.26
CA LEU A 829 61.77 47.07 -3.28
C LEU A 829 61.24 48.51 -3.32
N GLY A 830 61.76 49.37 -4.21
CA GLY A 830 61.32 50.73 -4.42
C GLY A 830 61.47 51.60 -3.17
N ALA A 831 60.47 52.46 -2.92
CA ALA A 831 60.44 53.38 -1.79
C ALA A 831 59.93 52.76 -0.46
N ILE A 832 59.96 51.43 -0.32
CA ILE A 832 59.55 50.78 0.94
C ILE A 832 60.56 51.13 2.03
N VAL A 833 60.06 51.63 3.16
CA VAL A 833 60.91 51.94 4.31
C VAL A 833 61.31 50.65 5.00
N THR A 834 62.61 50.44 5.23
CA THR A 834 63.11 49.25 5.96
C THR A 834 63.68 49.62 7.32
N ARG A 835 63.48 48.77 8.34
CA ARG A 835 64.15 48.87 9.64
C ARG A 835 64.66 47.50 10.07
N SER A 836 65.78 47.45 10.79
CA SER A 836 66.41 46.18 11.17
C SER A 836 65.62 45.40 12.22
N THR A 837 64.82 46.06 13.06
CA THR A 837 64.04 45.42 14.12
C THR A 837 62.62 45.98 14.18
N LEU A 838 61.69 45.19 14.72
CA LEU A 838 60.32 45.62 14.98
C LEU A 838 60.27 46.86 15.90
N GLU A 839 61.14 46.94 16.90
CA GLU A 839 61.26 48.10 17.80
C GLU A 839 61.59 49.40 17.04
N LEU A 840 62.52 49.33 16.09
CA LEU A 840 62.89 50.47 15.25
C LEU A 840 61.79 50.82 14.23
N GLY A 841 61.10 49.80 13.70
CA GLY A 841 59.91 49.99 12.86
C GLY A 841 58.78 50.70 13.62
N PHE A 842 58.53 50.29 14.85
CA PHE A 842 57.52 50.90 15.70
C PHE A 842 57.88 52.33 16.09
N SER A 843 59.14 52.57 16.46
CA SER A 843 59.63 53.92 16.75
C SER A 843 59.48 54.86 15.56
N TYR A 844 59.76 54.36 14.34
CA TYR A 844 59.53 55.11 13.11
C TYR A 844 58.04 55.40 12.88
N ALA A 845 57.18 54.40 13.06
CA ALA A 845 55.74 54.53 12.89
C ALA A 845 55.13 55.56 13.85
N LEU A 846 55.54 55.56 15.12
CA LEU A 846 55.11 56.55 16.11
C LEU A 846 55.52 57.98 15.72
N GLY A 847 56.74 58.16 15.20
CA GLY A 847 57.20 59.46 14.71
C GLY A 847 56.31 60.03 13.59
N LYS A 848 55.76 59.16 12.74
CA LYS A 848 54.84 59.53 11.64
C LYS A 848 53.40 59.79 12.11
N THR A 849 52.97 59.11 13.17
CA THR A 849 51.61 59.28 13.74
C THR A 849 51.54 60.32 14.85
N GLY A 850 52.66 60.99 15.18
CA GLY A 850 52.73 62.07 16.18
C GLY A 850 52.98 61.60 17.61
N GLY A 851 53.28 60.32 17.81
CA GLY A 851 53.71 59.74 19.09
C GLY A 851 55.21 59.90 19.35
N ARG A 852 55.62 59.77 20.62
CA ARG A 852 57.04 59.74 21.02
C ARG A 852 57.27 58.58 21.99
N VAL A 853 58.39 57.87 21.84
CA VAL A 853 58.80 56.81 22.76
C VAL A 853 59.48 57.45 23.97
N LEU A 854 58.81 57.45 25.13
CA LEU A 854 59.41 57.87 26.39
C LEU A 854 60.27 56.73 26.94
N HIS A 855 61.59 56.89 26.90
CA HIS A 855 62.50 55.95 27.55
C HIS A 855 62.54 56.30 29.04
N GLY A 856 61.86 55.49 29.86
CA GLY A 856 62.05 55.57 31.31
C GLY A 856 63.50 55.17 31.65
N ARG A 857 64.24 56.04 32.36
CA ARG A 857 65.51 55.63 32.98
C ARG A 857 65.19 54.46 33.93
N ARG A 858 65.81 53.30 33.69
CA ARG A 858 65.80 52.15 34.60
C ARG A 858 66.32 52.55 35.98
#